data_AF-A0A7W8UTJ2-F1
#
_entry.id   AF-A0A7W8UTJ2-F1
#
_cell.length_a   1.000
_cell.length_b   1.000
_cell.length_c   1.000
_cell.angle_alpha   90.00
_cell.angle_beta   90.00
_cell.angle_gamma   90.00
#
_symmetry.space_group_name_H-M   'P 1'
#
loop_
_entity.id
_entity.type
_entity.pdbx_description
1 polymer ?
#
loop_
_entity_poly.entity_id
_entity_poly.type
_entity_poly.pdbx_seq_one_letter_code
_entity_poly.pdbx_strand_id
1 'polypeptide(L)'
;MFGKLTPGAIPFDQPVIMGAAAFMALIVLAVIVTLTKLGRWKWLWTEWLTSVDHKKIGIMYIIVAVLMLVRGFVDAVMMRLQLAIAFHGPGYLPPHHYDQIFTAHGVIMIFFMAMALMVGLFNLVVPLQIGARDVAFPFLNSLSFWMTAISAILINLSLVIGEFAQVGWLAYPPLSELQFSPGVGVDYYIWSLQLSGVGTLITAINFFVTIVKLRAPGMTLMKMPVFTWTALCSNVLIMATFPILTVTLALLGLDRYAGMHFFTNELGGNAMVYLNLIWAWGHPEVYILVLPAFGIYSEVIATFAKKPLFGYRTMVYASCAITVLAFLVWAHHFFTMGSGADVNAFFGIMTMVIAIPTGVKIFNWLFTMYRGRIEFTAPVLWTIGFMVTFTIGGMTGVMMAIPGVDFVLHNSLFLIAHFHNAIIGGVVFGYLAGFHYWFPKAFGFKLNEKLGKRAFWCWFVGFYVSFVPLYVLGFMGMTRRLNHYDNPTWHPWLFVAACGVVLIALGVVHQIAQVVVSVIHRNEPEYGDLTGDPWNGRTLEWATASPPAVYNFARIPVVHQLDAFAHMKESGAANAALAHYEDIHLPSNTADGFLIGAFSLVLGFAGVWHITWLAVLAFVAIVAALIARSFRDDHGYVIPASRVREIEARRGSAPAPAALELPESAET
;
A
#
# COMPACT_ATOMS: atom_id res chain seq x y z
N MET A 1 -31.11 16.68 3.32
CA MET A 1 -31.85 17.96 3.45
C MET A 1 -30.82 19.09 3.53
N PHE A 2 -30.12 19.50 2.46
CA PHE A 2 -30.47 19.62 1.03
C PHE A 2 -29.30 19.17 0.13
N GLY A 3 -29.33 19.47 -1.17
CA GLY A 3 -28.41 18.94 -2.19
C GLY A 3 -29.12 18.00 -3.17
N LYS A 4 -28.36 17.23 -3.94
CA LYS A 4 -28.87 16.23 -4.91
C LYS A 4 -29.41 14.94 -4.25
N LEU A 5 -29.23 14.78 -2.94
CA LEU A 5 -29.54 13.54 -2.22
C LEU A 5 -31.05 13.34 -2.06
N THR A 6 -31.55 12.25 -2.63
CA THR A 6 -32.96 11.82 -2.52
C THR A 6 -33.03 10.37 -2.04
N PRO A 7 -34.19 9.87 -1.57
CA PRO A 7 -34.36 8.44 -1.26
C PRO A 7 -34.07 7.52 -2.44
N GLY A 8 -34.24 8.01 -3.69
CA GLY A 8 -33.90 7.27 -4.91
C GLY A 8 -32.40 7.12 -5.18
N ALA A 9 -31.54 7.75 -4.36
CA ALA A 9 -30.10 7.52 -4.42
C ALA A 9 -29.69 6.14 -3.91
N ILE A 10 -30.55 5.44 -3.17
CA ILE A 10 -30.27 4.10 -2.70
C ILE A 10 -30.83 3.10 -3.73
N PRO A 11 -30.01 2.20 -4.28
CA PRO A 11 -30.42 1.28 -5.34
C PRO A 11 -31.21 0.08 -4.78
N PHE A 12 -32.39 0.33 -4.22
CA PHE A 12 -33.25 -0.69 -3.59
C PHE A 12 -33.69 -1.80 -4.55
N ASP A 13 -33.70 -1.51 -5.84
CA ASP A 13 -34.04 -2.42 -6.94
C ASP A 13 -32.88 -3.33 -7.37
N GLN A 14 -31.66 -3.11 -6.87
CA GLN A 14 -30.44 -3.82 -7.28
C GLN A 14 -30.05 -4.92 -6.27
N PRO A 15 -30.33 -6.21 -6.53
CA PRO A 15 -30.16 -7.27 -5.53
C PRO A 15 -28.70 -7.50 -5.12
N VAL A 16 -27.77 -7.36 -6.07
CA VAL A 16 -26.32 -7.55 -5.83
C VAL A 16 -25.81 -6.49 -4.85
N ILE A 17 -26.18 -5.23 -5.08
CA ILE A 17 -25.76 -4.11 -4.24
C ILE A 17 -26.41 -4.18 -2.87
N MET A 18 -27.73 -4.43 -2.80
CA MET A 18 -28.44 -4.56 -1.53
C MET A 18 -27.97 -5.76 -0.71
N GLY A 19 -27.60 -6.87 -1.36
CA GLY A 19 -26.95 -8.01 -0.70
C GLY A 19 -25.61 -7.63 -0.08
N ALA A 20 -24.75 -6.90 -0.82
CA ALA A 20 -23.48 -6.39 -0.30
C ALA A 20 -23.69 -5.40 0.86
N ALA A 21 -24.67 -4.48 0.74
CA ALA A 21 -25.00 -3.53 1.79
C ALA A 21 -25.48 -4.22 3.08
N ALA A 22 -26.36 -5.22 2.96
CA ALA A 22 -26.82 -6.01 4.10
C ALA A 22 -25.66 -6.76 4.76
N PHE A 23 -24.77 -7.39 3.97
CA PHE A 23 -23.59 -8.07 4.50
C PHE A 23 -22.66 -7.14 5.27
N MET A 24 -22.37 -5.95 4.72
CA MET A 24 -21.57 -4.94 5.41
C MET A 24 -22.23 -4.44 6.70
N ALA A 25 -23.55 -4.20 6.67
CA ALA A 25 -24.31 -3.78 7.85
C ALA A 25 -24.27 -4.86 8.95
N LEU A 26 -24.35 -6.14 8.59
CA LEU A 26 -24.21 -7.26 9.52
C LEU A 26 -22.82 -7.33 10.14
N ILE A 27 -21.75 -7.09 9.37
CA ILE A 27 -20.38 -7.02 9.91
C ILE A 27 -20.25 -5.89 10.91
N VAL A 28 -20.73 -4.68 10.56
CA VAL A 28 -20.69 -3.52 11.45
C VAL A 28 -21.46 -3.79 12.73
N LEU A 29 -22.67 -4.38 12.62
CA LEU A 29 -23.48 -4.77 13.77
C LEU A 29 -22.76 -5.82 14.63
N ALA A 30 -22.15 -6.83 14.03
CA ALA A 30 -21.40 -7.85 14.75
C ALA A 30 -20.22 -7.25 15.53
N VAL A 31 -19.50 -6.29 14.94
CA VAL A 31 -18.41 -5.55 15.61
C VAL A 31 -18.96 -4.73 16.79
N ILE A 32 -20.03 -3.96 16.59
CA ILE A 32 -20.67 -3.14 17.63
C ILE A 32 -21.15 -4.01 18.80
N VAL A 33 -21.85 -5.11 18.50
CA VAL A 33 -22.35 -6.06 19.51
C VAL A 33 -21.18 -6.70 20.26
N THR A 34 -20.10 -7.08 19.57
CA THR A 34 -18.91 -7.69 20.19
C THR A 34 -18.21 -6.69 21.11
N LEU A 35 -17.97 -5.45 20.67
CA LEU A 35 -17.36 -4.41 21.50
C LEU A 35 -18.19 -4.09 22.74
N THR A 36 -19.52 -4.06 22.58
CA THR A 36 -20.46 -3.79 23.68
C THR A 36 -20.49 -4.95 24.68
N LYS A 37 -20.59 -6.20 24.21
CA LYS A 37 -20.57 -7.40 25.06
C LYS A 37 -19.25 -7.56 25.83
N LEU A 38 -18.12 -7.19 25.21
CA LEU A 38 -16.81 -7.28 25.85
C LEU A 38 -16.46 -6.04 26.70
N GLY A 39 -17.29 -4.98 26.67
CA GLY A 39 -17.03 -3.74 27.39
C GLY A 39 -15.77 -3.00 26.91
N ARG A 40 -15.38 -3.14 25.63
CA ARG A 40 -14.08 -2.68 25.08
C ARG A 40 -14.12 -1.32 24.39
N TRP A 41 -15.20 -0.55 24.51
CA TRP A 41 -15.32 0.80 23.94
C TRP A 41 -14.24 1.76 24.44
N LYS A 42 -14.01 1.80 25.76
CA LYS A 42 -12.95 2.64 26.35
C LYS A 42 -11.58 2.23 25.82
N TRP A 43 -11.28 0.93 25.76
CA TRP A 43 -10.03 0.41 25.22
C TRP A 43 -9.82 0.81 23.76
N LEU A 44 -10.83 0.64 22.90
CA LEU A 44 -10.74 1.03 21.49
C LEU A 44 -10.43 2.53 21.36
N TRP A 45 -11.13 3.36 22.13
CA TRP A 45 -10.93 4.81 22.11
C TRP A 45 -9.54 5.22 22.62
N THR A 46 -9.15 4.77 23.80
CA THR A 46 -7.91 5.21 24.46
C THR A 46 -6.66 4.55 23.91
N GLU A 47 -6.74 3.32 23.39
CA GLU A 47 -5.56 2.59 22.92
C GLU A 47 -5.33 2.70 21.42
N TRP A 48 -6.37 2.87 20.60
CA TRP A 48 -6.23 2.78 19.13
C TRP A 48 -6.69 4.05 18.43
N LEU A 49 -7.95 4.46 18.59
CA LEU A 49 -8.52 5.54 17.77
C LEU A 49 -7.84 6.89 18.00
N THR A 50 -7.39 7.14 19.23
CA THR A 50 -6.68 8.36 19.63
C THR A 50 -5.16 8.18 19.68
N SER A 51 -4.64 7.02 19.24
CA SER A 51 -3.22 6.71 19.36
C SER A 51 -2.37 7.54 18.40
N VAL A 52 -1.21 7.96 18.90
CA VAL A 52 -0.14 8.58 18.11
C VAL A 52 1.05 7.63 17.88
N ASP A 53 1.03 6.44 18.47
CA ASP A 53 2.10 5.44 18.33
C ASP A 53 2.15 4.91 16.89
N HIS A 54 3.28 5.13 16.23
CA HIS A 54 3.54 4.66 14.86
C HIS A 54 3.26 3.17 14.64
N LYS A 55 3.48 2.31 15.65
CA LYS A 55 3.22 0.85 15.56
C LYS A 55 1.73 0.59 15.41
N LYS A 56 0.91 1.23 16.26
CA LYS A 56 -0.55 1.07 16.25
C LYS A 56 -1.17 1.68 15.00
N ILE A 57 -0.72 2.87 14.61
CA ILE A 57 -1.12 3.51 13.35
C ILE A 57 -0.77 2.62 12.15
N GLY A 58 0.42 2.02 12.13
CA GLY A 58 0.84 1.07 11.10
C GLY A 58 -0.09 -0.14 11.00
N ILE A 59 -0.46 -0.74 12.14
CA ILE A 59 -1.43 -1.85 12.19
C ILE A 59 -2.80 -1.42 11.64
N MET A 60 -3.30 -0.23 12.02
CA MET A 60 -4.59 0.25 11.52
C MET A 60 -4.57 0.48 10.00
N TYR A 61 -3.48 0.99 9.44
CA TYR A 61 -3.27 1.09 7.98
C TYR A 61 -3.32 -0.30 7.31
N ILE A 62 -2.65 -1.29 7.87
CA ILE A 62 -2.66 -2.68 7.35
C ILE A 62 -4.09 -3.25 7.40
N ILE A 63 -4.85 -2.98 8.46
CA ILE A 63 -6.25 -3.42 8.57
C ILE A 63 -7.10 -2.80 7.44
N VAL A 64 -6.99 -1.48 7.22
CA VAL A 64 -7.67 -0.81 6.10
C VAL A 64 -7.28 -1.44 4.77
N ALA A 65 -5.99 -1.66 4.54
CA ALA A 65 -5.50 -2.27 3.31
C ALA A 65 -6.05 -3.68 3.08
N VAL A 66 -6.15 -4.51 4.11
CA VAL A 66 -6.71 -5.88 4.02
C VAL A 66 -8.21 -5.84 3.72
N LEU A 67 -8.98 -4.95 4.35
CA LEU A 67 -10.41 -4.78 4.05
C LEU A 67 -10.62 -4.33 2.60
N MET A 68 -9.79 -3.39 2.14
CA MET A 68 -9.82 -2.87 0.78
C MET A 68 -9.32 -3.88 -0.26
N LEU A 69 -8.38 -4.77 0.11
CA LEU A 69 -7.97 -5.93 -0.68
C LEU A 69 -9.15 -6.87 -0.92
N VAL A 70 -9.92 -7.22 0.13
CA VAL A 70 -11.09 -8.09 -0.01
C VAL A 70 -12.12 -7.46 -0.95
N ARG A 71 -12.44 -6.17 -0.74
CA ARG A 71 -13.38 -5.44 -1.60
C ARG A 71 -12.90 -5.38 -3.05
N GLY A 72 -11.65 -4.97 -3.29
CA GLY A 72 -11.08 -4.92 -4.63
C GLY A 72 -10.98 -6.29 -5.30
N PHE A 73 -10.73 -7.35 -4.53
CA PHE A 73 -10.68 -8.72 -5.05
C PHE A 73 -12.07 -9.24 -5.44
N VAL A 74 -13.11 -8.93 -4.66
CA VAL A 74 -14.50 -9.27 -5.03
C VAL A 74 -14.86 -8.63 -6.38
N ASP A 75 -14.52 -7.35 -6.59
CA ASP A 75 -14.73 -6.68 -7.89
C ASP A 75 -14.00 -7.39 -9.03
N ALA A 76 -12.76 -7.85 -8.79
CA ALA A 76 -11.99 -8.59 -9.80
C ALA A 76 -12.63 -9.92 -10.16
N VAL A 77 -13.12 -10.67 -9.17
CA VAL A 77 -13.88 -11.91 -9.37
C VAL A 77 -15.14 -11.62 -10.19
N MET A 78 -15.86 -10.56 -9.86
CA MET A 78 -17.08 -10.17 -10.57
C MET A 78 -16.82 -9.83 -12.04
N MET A 79 -15.80 -9.00 -12.31
CA MET A 79 -15.42 -8.66 -13.69
C MET A 79 -15.02 -9.89 -14.51
N ARG A 80 -14.29 -10.82 -13.89
CA ARG A 80 -13.79 -12.02 -14.57
C ARG A 80 -14.88 -13.05 -14.79
N LEU A 81 -15.80 -13.20 -13.84
CA LEU A 81 -16.99 -14.01 -14.02
C LEU A 81 -17.86 -13.45 -15.14
N GLN A 82 -18.06 -12.13 -15.20
CA GLN A 82 -18.80 -11.49 -16.29
C GLN A 82 -18.16 -11.82 -17.64
N LEU A 83 -16.85 -11.63 -17.79
CA LEU A 83 -16.15 -11.96 -19.03
C LEU A 83 -16.14 -13.46 -19.36
N ALA A 84 -16.29 -14.35 -18.38
CA ALA A 84 -16.40 -15.78 -18.65
C ALA A 84 -17.78 -16.16 -19.21
N ILE A 85 -18.86 -15.48 -18.77
CA ILE A 85 -20.24 -15.86 -19.14
C ILE A 85 -20.86 -14.98 -20.23
N ALA A 86 -20.33 -13.78 -20.48
CA ALA A 86 -20.86 -12.81 -21.44
C ALA A 86 -20.44 -13.08 -22.89
N PHE A 87 -20.20 -14.35 -23.24
CA PHE A 87 -19.96 -14.76 -24.62
C PHE A 87 -21.30 -14.87 -25.35
N HIS A 88 -21.49 -14.13 -26.44
CA HIS A 88 -22.75 -14.06 -27.19
C HIS A 88 -23.98 -13.68 -26.34
N GLY A 89 -23.77 -12.90 -25.28
CA GLY A 89 -24.85 -12.49 -24.39
C GLY A 89 -24.45 -11.37 -23.45
N PRO A 90 -25.42 -10.73 -22.80
CA PRO A 90 -25.18 -9.58 -21.93
C PRO A 90 -24.49 -9.94 -20.59
N GLY A 91 -24.43 -11.23 -20.23
CA GLY A 91 -23.97 -11.67 -18.92
C GLY A 91 -24.88 -11.20 -17.79
N TYR A 92 -24.32 -10.94 -16.61
CA TYR A 92 -25.05 -10.53 -15.41
C TYR A 92 -24.74 -9.10 -14.94
N LEU A 93 -23.66 -8.49 -15.43
CA LEU A 93 -23.30 -7.09 -15.16
C LEU A 93 -23.61 -6.21 -16.38
N PRO A 94 -24.67 -5.39 -16.31
CA PRO A 94 -24.90 -4.32 -17.28
C PRO A 94 -23.71 -3.34 -17.34
N PRO A 95 -23.52 -2.62 -18.46
CA PRO A 95 -22.42 -1.66 -18.61
C PRO A 95 -22.32 -0.67 -17.45
N HIS A 96 -23.46 -0.10 -17.03
CA HIS A 96 -23.54 0.83 -15.89
C HIS A 96 -22.88 0.30 -14.61
N HIS A 97 -23.05 -0.99 -14.29
CA HIS A 97 -22.41 -1.60 -13.12
C HIS A 97 -20.98 -2.05 -13.41
N TYR A 98 -20.73 -2.63 -14.58
CA TYR A 98 -19.40 -3.10 -14.97
C TYR A 98 -18.38 -1.95 -14.95
N ASP A 99 -18.78 -0.78 -15.44
CA ASP A 99 -17.93 0.40 -15.55
C ASP A 99 -17.61 1.01 -14.18
N GLN A 100 -18.57 0.99 -13.26
CA GLN A 100 -18.34 1.34 -11.86
C GLN A 100 -17.38 0.38 -11.18
N ILE A 101 -17.58 -0.93 -11.38
CA ILE A 101 -16.79 -1.98 -10.73
C ILE A 101 -15.33 -1.90 -11.17
N PHE A 102 -15.04 -1.81 -12.48
CA PHE A 102 -13.63 -1.73 -12.90
C PHE A 102 -12.98 -0.41 -12.47
N THR A 103 -13.75 0.67 -12.41
CA THR A 103 -13.26 1.98 -11.97
C THR A 103 -12.92 1.93 -10.48
N ALA A 104 -13.84 1.43 -9.65
CA ALA A 104 -13.66 1.32 -8.22
C ALA A 104 -12.55 0.30 -7.86
N HIS A 105 -12.49 -0.84 -8.55
CA HIS A 105 -11.41 -1.81 -8.41
C HIS A 105 -10.03 -1.15 -8.58
N GLY A 106 -9.82 -0.45 -9.69
CA GLY A 106 -8.54 0.21 -9.98
C GLY A 106 -8.17 1.24 -8.91
N VAL A 107 -9.13 2.09 -8.53
CA VAL A 107 -8.92 3.12 -7.49
C VAL A 107 -8.57 2.49 -6.15
N ILE A 108 -9.31 1.47 -5.74
CA ILE A 108 -9.12 0.83 -4.43
C ILE A 108 -7.80 0.09 -4.35
N MET A 109 -7.46 -0.67 -5.38
CA MET A 109 -6.23 -1.47 -5.34
C MET A 109 -4.97 -0.59 -5.27
N ILE A 110 -4.97 0.57 -5.94
CA ILE A 110 -3.84 1.49 -5.92
C ILE A 110 -3.82 2.34 -4.64
N PHE A 111 -4.89 3.10 -4.38
CA PHE A 111 -4.88 4.13 -3.33
C PHE A 111 -5.18 3.64 -1.93
N PHE A 112 -6.00 2.60 -1.80
CA PHE A 112 -6.54 2.19 -0.50
C PHE A 112 -6.07 0.79 -0.06
N MET A 113 -5.53 0.00 -0.99
CA MET A 113 -4.85 -1.26 -0.68
C MET A 113 -3.33 -1.07 -0.74
N ALA A 114 -2.75 -0.80 -1.90
CA ALA A 114 -1.29 -0.79 -2.06
C ALA A 114 -0.64 0.35 -1.26
N MET A 115 -1.12 1.58 -1.43
CA MET A 115 -0.62 2.74 -0.66
C MET A 115 -0.83 2.59 0.84
N ALA A 116 -2.02 2.14 1.28
CA ALA A 116 -2.29 1.95 2.71
C ALA A 116 -1.38 0.87 3.32
N LEU A 117 -1.14 -0.24 2.60
CA LEU A 117 -0.26 -1.31 3.07
C LEU A 117 1.20 -0.84 3.13
N MET A 118 1.65 -0.11 2.12
CA MET A 118 2.98 0.52 2.08
C MET A 118 3.20 1.46 3.27
N VAL A 119 2.29 2.40 3.49
CA VAL A 119 2.37 3.37 4.60
C VAL A 119 2.24 2.67 5.96
N GLY A 120 1.45 1.60 6.06
CA GLY A 120 1.37 0.76 7.25
C GLY A 120 2.72 0.13 7.61
N LEU A 121 3.44 -0.40 6.61
CA LEU A 121 4.78 -0.96 6.79
C LEU A 121 5.84 0.11 7.10
N PHE A 122 5.76 1.31 6.49
CA PHE A 122 6.62 2.44 6.87
C PHE A 122 6.47 2.76 8.35
N ASN A 123 5.22 2.94 8.78
CA ASN A 123 4.86 3.19 10.16
C ASN A 123 5.38 2.12 11.10
N LEU A 124 5.17 0.85 10.77
CA LEU A 124 5.58 -0.23 11.65
C LEU A 124 7.11 -0.34 11.80
N VAL A 125 7.86 -0.19 10.71
CA VAL A 125 9.26 -0.65 10.63
C VAL A 125 10.28 0.47 10.56
N VAL A 126 10.02 1.59 9.87
CA VAL A 126 11.06 2.61 9.61
C VAL A 126 11.61 3.21 10.91
N PRO A 127 10.80 3.64 11.90
CA PRO A 127 11.32 4.17 13.15
C PRO A 127 12.19 3.15 13.92
N LEU A 128 11.81 1.87 13.87
CA LEU A 128 12.58 0.79 14.48
C LEU A 128 13.93 0.59 13.78
N GLN A 129 13.94 0.60 12.45
CA GLN A 129 15.15 0.44 11.64
C GLN A 129 16.17 1.56 11.83
N ILE A 130 15.71 2.79 12.06
CA ILE A 130 16.60 3.94 12.28
C ILE A 130 16.96 4.17 13.75
N GLY A 131 16.46 3.34 14.67
CA GLY A 131 16.73 3.46 16.10
C GLY A 131 16.02 4.62 16.80
N ALA A 132 14.85 5.04 16.30
CA ALA A 132 14.04 6.12 16.85
C ALA A 132 12.93 5.61 17.79
N ARG A 133 12.46 6.46 18.70
CA ARG A 133 11.34 6.14 19.61
C ARG A 133 9.96 6.32 18.97
N ASP A 134 9.85 7.24 18.01
CA ASP A 134 8.63 7.50 17.25
C ASP A 134 8.98 8.24 15.94
N VAL A 135 7.97 8.62 15.15
CA VAL A 135 8.08 9.51 13.99
C VAL A 135 8.23 10.98 14.39
N ALA A 136 8.64 11.83 13.44
CA ALA A 136 8.89 13.26 13.67
C ALA A 136 7.63 14.03 14.08
N PHE A 137 6.48 13.69 13.53
CA PHE A 137 5.20 14.35 13.81
C PHE A 137 4.11 13.31 14.17
N PRO A 138 4.05 12.84 15.42
CA PRO A 138 3.12 11.78 15.84
C PRO A 138 1.64 12.13 15.62
N PHE A 139 1.26 13.40 15.86
CA PHE A 139 -0.10 13.86 15.55
C PHE A 139 -0.41 13.84 14.06
N LEU A 140 0.49 14.38 13.23
CA LEU A 140 0.29 14.39 11.78
C LEU A 140 0.20 12.97 11.22
N ASN A 141 0.89 12.02 11.84
CA ASN A 141 0.76 10.60 11.53
C ASN A 141 -0.66 10.05 11.78
N SER A 142 -1.23 10.39 12.95
CA SER A 142 -2.60 10.02 13.29
C SER A 142 -3.60 10.68 12.34
N LEU A 143 -3.42 11.97 12.04
CA LEU A 143 -4.25 12.70 11.08
C LEU A 143 -4.15 12.08 9.67
N SER A 144 -2.95 11.75 9.18
CA SER A 144 -2.80 11.15 7.86
C SER A 144 -3.52 9.80 7.76
N PHE A 145 -3.47 8.98 8.82
CA PHE A 145 -4.24 7.74 8.88
C PHE A 145 -5.73 8.00 8.78
N TRP A 146 -6.24 8.94 9.58
CA TRP A 146 -7.67 9.23 9.59
C TRP A 146 -8.16 9.80 8.27
N MET A 147 -7.37 10.62 7.57
CA MET A 147 -7.68 11.08 6.21
C MET A 147 -7.77 9.91 5.20
N THR A 148 -6.85 8.95 5.25
CA THR A 148 -6.94 7.74 4.41
C THR A 148 -8.17 6.89 4.77
N ALA A 149 -8.41 6.66 6.06
CA ALA A 149 -9.50 5.81 6.53
C ALA A 149 -10.89 6.39 6.20
N ILE A 150 -11.09 7.69 6.39
CA ILE A 150 -12.35 8.35 6.01
C ILE A 150 -12.54 8.43 4.50
N SER A 151 -11.47 8.56 3.72
CA SER A 151 -11.56 8.47 2.26
C SER A 151 -11.94 7.07 1.79
N ALA A 152 -11.40 6.04 2.44
CA ALA A 152 -11.80 4.65 2.22
C ALA A 152 -13.27 4.42 2.62
N ILE A 153 -13.78 5.09 3.65
CA ILE A 153 -15.22 5.06 3.97
C ILE A 153 -16.01 5.75 2.86
N LEU A 154 -15.61 6.95 2.41
CA LEU A 154 -16.33 7.73 1.41
C LEU A 154 -16.50 6.98 0.08
N ILE A 155 -15.45 6.30 -0.40
CA ILE A 155 -15.55 5.47 -1.62
C ILE A 155 -16.44 4.23 -1.42
N ASN A 156 -16.51 3.66 -0.21
CA ASN A 156 -17.40 2.53 0.05
C ASN A 156 -18.86 2.99 0.26
N LEU A 157 -19.09 4.22 0.72
CA LEU A 157 -20.44 4.79 0.79
C LEU A 157 -21.09 4.91 -0.59
N SER A 158 -20.30 5.18 -1.64
CA SER A 158 -20.82 5.26 -3.01
C SER A 158 -21.42 3.93 -3.52
N LEU A 159 -21.13 2.80 -2.86
CA LEU A 159 -21.73 1.52 -3.19
C LEU A 159 -23.20 1.46 -2.76
N VAL A 160 -23.59 2.17 -1.69
CA VAL A 160 -24.95 2.10 -1.13
C VAL A 160 -25.74 3.40 -1.36
N ILE A 161 -25.04 4.53 -1.46
CA ILE A 161 -25.64 5.85 -1.60
C ILE A 161 -25.10 6.51 -2.87
N GLY A 162 -25.92 6.51 -3.93
CA GLY A 162 -25.57 6.96 -5.26
C GLY A 162 -24.90 5.86 -6.07
N GLU A 163 -23.84 6.24 -6.78
CA GLU A 163 -23.06 5.38 -7.66
C GLU A 163 -21.59 5.82 -7.62
N PHE A 164 -20.68 4.98 -8.09
CA PHE A 164 -19.28 5.39 -8.29
C PHE A 164 -19.02 5.86 -9.73
N ALA A 165 -17.83 6.41 -9.97
CA ALA A 165 -17.40 6.86 -11.29
C ALA A 165 -17.40 5.72 -12.33
N GLN A 166 -17.88 5.99 -13.55
CA GLN A 166 -17.94 5.04 -14.68
C GLN A 166 -16.86 5.31 -15.74
N VAL A 167 -15.82 6.04 -15.37
CA VAL A 167 -14.87 6.68 -16.31
C VAL A 167 -13.46 6.11 -16.25
N GLY A 168 -13.28 5.00 -15.51
CA GLY A 168 -11.98 4.42 -15.21
C GLY A 168 -11.22 5.17 -14.11
N TRP A 169 -10.19 4.51 -13.58
CA TRP A 169 -9.48 4.93 -12.36
C TRP A 169 -8.71 6.26 -12.46
N LEU A 170 -8.61 6.86 -13.66
CA LEU A 170 -8.00 8.16 -13.89
C LEU A 170 -9.01 9.25 -14.31
N ALA A 171 -10.30 8.94 -14.40
CA ALA A 171 -11.37 9.89 -14.69
C ALA A 171 -11.09 10.88 -15.83
N TYR A 172 -10.77 10.37 -17.02
CA TYR A 172 -10.42 11.21 -18.17
C TYR A 172 -11.57 12.10 -18.64
N PRO A 173 -11.32 13.41 -18.81
CA PRO A 173 -12.11 14.27 -19.69
C PRO A 173 -11.97 13.80 -21.14
N PRO A 174 -13.00 14.01 -21.99
CA PRO A 174 -14.24 14.69 -21.66
C PRO A 174 -15.26 13.79 -20.93
N LEU A 175 -15.03 12.47 -20.82
CA LEU A 175 -16.04 11.55 -20.27
C LEU A 175 -16.40 11.84 -18.81
N SER A 176 -15.46 12.37 -18.02
CA SER A 176 -15.69 12.78 -16.63
C SER A 176 -16.39 14.13 -16.47
N GLU A 177 -16.62 14.88 -17.55
CA GLU A 177 -17.33 16.16 -17.52
C GLU A 177 -18.84 15.98 -17.32
N LEU A 178 -19.50 17.01 -16.79
CA LEU A 178 -20.95 16.98 -16.51
C LEU A 178 -21.81 16.65 -17.74
N GLN A 179 -21.35 17.02 -18.95
CA GLN A 179 -22.05 16.74 -20.20
C GLN A 179 -22.22 15.23 -20.44
N PHE A 180 -21.24 14.43 -20.04
CA PHE A 180 -21.21 12.97 -20.27
C PHE A 180 -21.48 12.17 -18.99
N SER A 181 -21.07 12.68 -17.84
CA SER A 181 -21.23 12.08 -16.51
C SER A 181 -21.91 13.06 -15.55
N PRO A 182 -23.25 13.28 -15.68
CA PRO A 182 -23.99 14.22 -14.83
C PRO A 182 -24.21 13.71 -13.39
N GLY A 183 -24.05 12.40 -13.17
CA GLY A 183 -24.19 11.75 -11.87
C GLY A 183 -23.09 12.12 -10.88
N VAL A 184 -23.28 11.68 -9.62
CA VAL A 184 -22.38 11.97 -8.49
C VAL A 184 -21.12 11.09 -8.45
N GLY A 185 -21.02 10.09 -9.34
CA GLY A 185 -19.94 9.10 -9.29
C GLY A 185 -18.54 9.71 -9.45
N VAL A 186 -18.36 10.65 -10.38
CA VAL A 186 -17.09 11.38 -10.55
C VAL A 186 -16.81 12.28 -9.34
N ASP A 187 -17.84 12.79 -8.68
CA ASP A 187 -17.66 13.62 -7.49
C ASP A 187 -17.17 12.78 -6.30
N TYR A 188 -17.66 11.55 -6.13
CA TYR A 188 -17.11 10.59 -5.16
C TYR A 188 -15.63 10.30 -5.45
N TYR A 189 -15.27 10.13 -6.72
CA TYR A 189 -13.88 9.95 -7.14
C TYR A 189 -13.00 11.15 -6.74
N ILE A 190 -13.42 12.38 -7.07
CA ILE A 190 -12.67 13.61 -6.77
C ILE A 190 -12.47 13.75 -5.25
N TRP A 191 -13.54 13.73 -4.46
CA TRP A 191 -13.44 13.98 -3.03
C TRP A 191 -12.72 12.85 -2.27
N SER A 192 -12.92 11.58 -2.64
CA SER A 192 -12.24 10.47 -1.99
C SER A 192 -10.72 10.55 -2.17
N LEU A 193 -10.26 10.81 -3.39
CA LEU A 193 -8.84 10.94 -3.68
C LEU A 193 -8.23 12.22 -3.14
N GLN A 194 -8.97 13.34 -3.14
CA GLN A 194 -8.44 14.60 -2.64
C GLN A 194 -8.19 14.58 -1.14
N LEU A 195 -9.14 14.03 -0.38
CA LEU A 195 -8.98 13.83 1.06
C LEU A 195 -7.85 12.83 1.36
N SER A 196 -7.75 11.75 0.57
CA SER A 196 -6.69 10.74 0.75
C SER A 196 -5.32 11.33 0.43
N GLY A 197 -5.22 12.12 -0.64
CA GLY A 197 -4.00 12.76 -1.11
C GLY A 197 -3.41 13.75 -0.10
N VAL A 198 -4.26 14.48 0.63
CA VAL A 198 -3.81 15.29 1.77
C VAL A 198 -3.15 14.42 2.85
N GLY A 199 -3.77 13.29 3.20
CA GLY A 199 -3.20 12.32 4.14
C GLY A 199 -1.85 11.80 3.66
N THR A 200 -1.75 11.38 2.40
CA THR A 200 -0.52 10.85 1.81
C THR A 200 0.62 11.87 1.76
N LEU A 201 0.33 13.14 1.45
CA LEU A 201 1.33 14.22 1.50
C LEU A 201 1.87 14.44 2.91
N ILE A 202 0.98 14.47 3.90
CA ILE A 202 1.36 14.61 5.31
C ILE A 202 2.24 13.44 5.76
N THR A 203 1.87 12.21 5.39
CA THR A 203 2.69 11.02 5.63
C THR A 203 4.09 11.18 5.06
N ALA A 204 4.21 11.63 3.81
CA ALA A 204 5.51 11.73 3.15
C ALA A 204 6.44 12.76 3.79
N ILE A 205 5.91 13.93 4.14
CA ILE A 205 6.67 14.96 4.87
C ILE A 205 7.13 14.38 6.22
N ASN A 206 6.26 13.66 6.92
CA ASN A 206 6.57 13.08 8.22
C ASN A 206 7.70 12.06 8.14
N PHE A 207 7.63 11.09 7.23
CA PHE A 207 8.68 10.08 7.08
C PHE A 207 9.97 10.65 6.50
N PHE A 208 9.91 11.63 5.60
CA PHE A 208 11.10 12.32 5.12
C PHE A 208 11.86 12.96 6.29
N VAL A 209 11.18 13.75 7.12
CA VAL A 209 11.82 14.39 8.29
C VAL A 209 12.28 13.34 9.29
N THR A 210 11.49 12.30 9.55
CA THR A 210 11.85 11.19 10.46
C THR A 210 13.15 10.53 10.03
N ILE A 211 13.27 10.12 8.76
CA ILE A 211 14.46 9.43 8.24
C ILE A 211 15.67 10.37 8.22
N VAL A 212 15.49 11.66 7.92
CA VAL A 212 16.62 12.59 7.82
C VAL A 212 17.11 13.04 9.21
N LYS A 213 16.20 13.28 10.16
CA LYS A 213 16.51 13.99 11.41
C LYS A 213 16.51 13.11 12.66
N LEU A 214 15.77 12.00 12.70
CA LEU A 214 15.61 11.19 13.93
C LEU A 214 16.43 9.90 13.96
N ARG A 215 17.41 9.74 13.06
CA ARG A 215 18.30 8.57 13.07
C ARG A 215 19.13 8.50 14.34
N ALA A 216 19.35 7.27 14.78
CA ALA A 216 20.30 6.93 15.82
C ALA A 216 21.71 7.53 15.55
N PRO A 217 22.40 8.01 16.59
CA PRO A 217 23.76 8.54 16.46
C PRO A 217 24.70 7.55 15.77
N GLY A 218 25.55 8.05 14.86
CA GLY A 218 26.50 7.25 14.08
C GLY A 218 25.94 6.61 12.80
N MET A 219 24.61 6.59 12.62
CA MET A 219 23.94 6.13 11.40
C MET A 219 23.98 7.22 10.32
N THR A 220 25.07 7.28 9.55
CA THR A 220 25.13 8.07 8.32
C THR A 220 24.13 7.56 7.28
N LEU A 221 23.77 8.37 6.27
CA LEU A 221 22.89 7.94 5.16
C LEU A 221 23.30 6.58 4.57
N MET A 222 24.59 6.37 4.28
CA MET A 222 25.12 5.13 3.70
C MET A 222 25.30 3.97 4.71
N LYS A 223 24.65 4.04 5.88
CA LYS A 223 24.54 2.94 6.85
C LYS A 223 23.09 2.56 7.16
N MET A 224 22.11 3.23 6.54
CA MET A 224 20.69 2.89 6.71
C MET A 224 20.36 1.57 6.01
N PRO A 225 19.42 0.76 6.54
CA PRO A 225 18.86 -0.39 5.82
C PRO A 225 18.29 0.00 4.45
N VAL A 226 18.21 -0.95 3.52
CA VAL A 226 17.75 -0.66 2.15
C VAL A 226 16.27 -0.33 2.13
N PHE A 227 15.47 -0.98 2.99
CA PHE A 227 14.05 -0.60 3.14
C PHE A 227 13.87 0.86 3.56
N THR A 228 14.68 1.37 4.49
CA THR A 228 14.65 2.78 4.88
C THR A 228 15.06 3.71 3.72
N TRP A 229 16.04 3.31 2.90
CA TRP A 229 16.43 4.07 1.70
C TRP A 229 15.33 4.14 0.65
N THR A 230 14.67 3.02 0.36
CA THR A 230 13.59 3.00 -0.62
C THR A 230 12.35 3.71 -0.11
N ALA A 231 12.06 3.63 1.19
CA ALA A 231 11.05 4.47 1.84
C ALA A 231 11.37 5.96 1.69
N LEU A 232 12.63 6.38 1.91
CA LEU A 232 13.05 7.77 1.68
C LEU A 232 12.80 8.22 0.24
N CYS A 233 13.17 7.38 -0.74
CA CYS A 233 12.94 7.65 -2.17
C CYS A 233 11.44 7.82 -2.47
N SER A 234 10.58 6.91 -1.99
CA SER A 234 9.13 7.02 -2.17
C SER A 234 8.55 8.28 -1.53
N ASN A 235 9.01 8.66 -0.33
CA ASN A 235 8.53 9.89 0.32
C ASN A 235 8.95 11.14 -0.46
N VAL A 236 10.15 11.17 -1.05
CA VAL A 236 10.56 12.26 -1.96
C VAL A 236 9.67 12.32 -3.19
N LEU A 237 9.38 11.19 -3.83
CA LEU A 237 8.46 11.14 -4.97
C LEU A 237 7.07 11.66 -4.58
N ILE A 238 6.49 11.18 -3.47
CA ILE A 238 5.17 11.61 -3.00
C ILE A 238 5.11 13.14 -2.85
N MET A 239 6.09 13.73 -2.15
CA MET A 239 6.12 15.19 -1.93
C MET A 239 6.19 15.98 -3.24
N ALA A 240 6.87 15.45 -4.26
CA ALA A 240 7.03 16.11 -5.54
C ALA A 240 5.85 15.89 -6.49
N THR A 241 5.11 14.78 -6.40
CA THR A 241 4.13 14.36 -7.42
C THR A 241 2.68 14.52 -6.97
N PHE A 242 2.37 14.32 -5.69
CA PHE A 242 0.99 14.47 -5.19
C PHE A 242 0.41 15.88 -5.32
N PRO A 243 1.18 16.98 -5.29
CA PRO A 243 0.64 18.29 -5.60
C PRO A 243 0.05 18.36 -7.02
N ILE A 244 0.62 17.60 -7.98
CA ILE A 244 0.12 17.52 -9.36
C ILE A 244 -1.27 16.86 -9.37
N LEU A 245 -1.44 15.72 -8.68
CA LEU A 245 -2.76 15.08 -8.54
C LEU A 245 -3.77 16.03 -7.87
N THR A 246 -3.34 16.67 -6.79
CA THR A 246 -4.17 17.60 -6.00
C THR A 246 -4.71 18.71 -6.90
N VAL A 247 -3.84 19.36 -7.68
CA VAL A 247 -4.25 20.43 -8.60
C VAL A 247 -5.10 19.87 -9.74
N THR A 248 -4.72 18.73 -10.35
CA THR A 248 -5.46 18.14 -11.47
C THR A 248 -6.91 17.81 -11.10
N LEU A 249 -7.13 17.19 -9.94
CA LEU A 249 -8.47 16.88 -9.44
C LEU A 249 -9.23 18.14 -8.99
N ALA A 250 -8.53 19.14 -8.45
CA ALA A 250 -9.16 20.42 -8.12
C ALA A 250 -9.63 21.16 -9.38
N LEU A 251 -8.85 21.16 -10.47
CA LEU A 251 -9.23 21.75 -11.75
C LEU A 251 -10.44 21.01 -12.37
N LEU A 252 -10.43 19.67 -12.35
CA LEU A 252 -11.58 18.88 -12.80
C LEU A 252 -12.82 19.14 -11.93
N GLY A 253 -12.63 19.29 -10.61
CA GLY A 253 -13.67 19.71 -9.69
C GLY A 253 -14.21 21.11 -10.02
N LEU A 254 -13.36 22.06 -10.41
CA LEU A 254 -13.79 23.40 -10.79
C LEU A 254 -14.59 23.40 -12.10
N ASP A 255 -14.22 22.58 -13.09
CA ASP A 255 -15.02 22.41 -14.31
C ASP A 255 -16.43 21.88 -13.96
N ARG A 256 -16.50 20.88 -13.07
CA ARG A 256 -17.77 20.28 -12.65
C ARG A 256 -18.62 21.12 -11.69
N TYR A 257 -18.02 21.93 -10.81
CA TYR A 257 -18.75 22.64 -9.76
C TYR A 257 -18.93 24.14 -10.01
N ALA A 258 -17.98 24.77 -10.71
CA ALA A 258 -17.92 26.20 -10.90
C ALA A 258 -18.09 26.62 -12.37
N GLY A 259 -18.31 25.68 -13.28
CA GLY A 259 -18.46 25.96 -14.71
C GLY A 259 -17.18 26.55 -15.32
N MET A 260 -16.02 26.14 -14.80
CA MET A 260 -14.74 26.45 -15.42
C MET A 260 -14.55 25.60 -16.69
N HIS A 261 -13.53 25.95 -17.48
CA HIS A 261 -13.26 25.37 -18.80
C HIS A 261 -11.80 24.94 -18.94
N PHE A 262 -11.26 24.22 -17.96
CA PHE A 262 -9.88 23.71 -18.03
C PHE A 262 -9.76 22.56 -19.05
N PHE A 263 -10.67 21.59 -18.98
CA PHE A 263 -10.62 20.34 -19.74
C PHE A 263 -11.85 20.11 -20.63
N THR A 264 -12.83 21.02 -20.60
CA THR A 264 -14.03 20.97 -21.43
C THR A 264 -13.70 21.06 -22.92
N ASN A 265 -14.58 20.54 -23.79
CA ASN A 265 -14.43 20.68 -25.25
C ASN A 265 -14.84 22.07 -25.77
N GLU A 266 -15.53 22.85 -24.95
CA GLU A 266 -16.04 24.18 -25.29
C GLU A 266 -15.18 25.27 -24.64
N LEU A 267 -15.37 26.51 -25.11
CA LEU A 267 -14.84 27.73 -24.48
C LEU A 267 -13.32 27.74 -24.26
N GLY A 268 -12.58 26.99 -25.07
CA GLY A 268 -11.11 26.96 -25.09
C GLY A 268 -10.45 25.91 -24.18
N GLY A 269 -11.24 25.06 -23.50
CA GLY A 269 -10.70 23.97 -22.69
C GLY A 269 -9.98 22.89 -23.52
N ASN A 270 -9.13 22.09 -22.86
CA ASN A 270 -8.37 21.05 -23.53
C ASN A 270 -8.18 19.79 -22.67
N ALA A 271 -8.93 18.73 -23.01
CA ALA A 271 -8.85 17.43 -22.34
C ALA A 271 -7.44 16.80 -22.36
N MET A 272 -6.61 17.05 -23.38
CA MET A 272 -5.25 16.50 -23.44
C MET A 272 -4.34 17.03 -22.33
N VAL A 273 -4.60 18.25 -21.83
CA VAL A 273 -3.87 18.81 -20.68
C VAL A 273 -4.10 17.96 -19.43
N TYR A 274 -5.34 17.47 -19.21
CA TYR A 274 -5.63 16.56 -18.12
C TYR A 274 -4.78 15.29 -18.21
N LEU A 275 -4.73 14.64 -19.39
CA LEU A 275 -3.95 13.42 -19.57
C LEU A 275 -2.46 13.65 -19.32
N ASN A 276 -1.92 14.79 -19.75
CA ASN A 276 -0.54 15.13 -19.45
C ASN A 276 -0.30 15.29 -17.94
N LEU A 277 -1.14 16.07 -17.24
CA LEU A 277 -1.00 16.33 -15.81
C LEU A 277 -1.20 15.06 -14.96
N ILE A 278 -2.26 14.30 -15.23
CA ILE A 278 -2.59 13.11 -14.43
C ILE A 278 -1.50 12.06 -14.56
N TRP A 279 -0.85 11.90 -15.71
CA TRP A 279 0.26 10.95 -15.85
C TRP A 279 1.58 11.47 -15.32
N ALA A 280 1.82 12.79 -15.33
CA ALA A 280 2.96 13.38 -14.65
C ALA A 280 2.95 13.07 -13.14
N TRP A 281 1.78 12.82 -12.54
CA TRP A 281 1.64 12.17 -11.23
C TRP A 281 1.64 10.63 -11.33
N GLY A 282 0.82 10.07 -12.21
CA GLY A 282 0.43 8.66 -12.20
C GLY A 282 1.56 7.69 -12.52
N HIS A 283 2.55 8.10 -13.30
CA HIS A 283 3.71 7.24 -13.54
C HIS A 283 4.72 7.24 -12.37
N PRO A 284 5.09 8.38 -11.77
CA PRO A 284 5.80 8.35 -10.49
C PRO A 284 5.11 7.55 -9.39
N GLU A 285 3.76 7.54 -9.34
CA GLU A 285 2.99 6.74 -8.37
C GLU A 285 3.33 5.24 -8.43
N VAL A 286 3.51 4.67 -9.62
CA VAL A 286 3.85 3.24 -9.71
C VAL A 286 5.23 2.94 -9.12
N TYR A 287 6.16 3.92 -9.15
CA TYR A 287 7.46 3.80 -8.50
C TYR A 287 7.39 4.02 -6.99
N ILE A 288 6.52 4.93 -6.53
CA ILE A 288 6.22 5.11 -5.11
C ILE A 288 5.86 3.77 -4.47
N LEU A 289 5.04 2.97 -5.15
CA LEU A 289 4.62 1.64 -4.71
C LEU A 289 5.72 0.58 -4.80
N VAL A 290 6.47 0.51 -5.91
CA VAL A 290 7.41 -0.60 -6.13
C VAL A 290 8.72 -0.45 -5.35
N LEU A 291 9.19 0.79 -5.12
CA LEU A 291 10.47 1.03 -4.43
C LEU A 291 10.48 0.43 -3.00
N PRO A 292 9.46 0.61 -2.16
CA PRO A 292 9.41 0.01 -0.84
C PRO A 292 9.40 -1.50 -0.90
N ALA A 293 8.66 -2.09 -1.85
CA ALA A 293 8.66 -3.55 -2.06
C ALA A 293 10.08 -4.06 -2.40
N PHE A 294 10.84 -3.35 -3.24
CA PHE A 294 12.26 -3.64 -3.48
C PHE A 294 13.10 -3.56 -2.19
N GLY A 295 12.79 -2.63 -1.30
CA GLY A 295 13.36 -2.57 0.03
C GLY A 295 13.09 -3.85 0.82
N ILE A 296 11.84 -4.27 0.88
CA ILE A 296 11.41 -5.49 1.59
C ILE A 296 12.14 -6.72 1.07
N TYR A 297 12.17 -6.93 -0.25
CA TYR A 297 12.88 -8.07 -0.85
C TYR A 297 14.38 -8.07 -0.49
N SER A 298 14.99 -6.88 -0.38
CA SER A 298 16.38 -6.73 0.02
C SER A 298 16.61 -7.21 1.45
N GLU A 299 15.75 -6.80 2.40
CA GLU A 299 15.85 -7.20 3.81
C GLU A 299 15.55 -8.69 4.01
N VAL A 300 14.50 -9.19 3.34
CA VAL A 300 14.09 -10.61 3.40
C VAL A 300 15.22 -11.49 2.86
N ILE A 301 15.75 -11.19 1.67
CA ILE A 301 16.75 -12.07 1.07
C ILE A 301 18.10 -12.03 1.80
N ALA A 302 18.50 -10.87 2.32
CA ALA A 302 19.72 -10.77 3.14
C ALA A 302 19.59 -11.58 4.44
N THR A 303 18.42 -11.52 5.08
CA THR A 303 18.14 -12.28 6.32
C THR A 303 18.16 -13.78 6.07
N PHE A 304 17.35 -14.27 5.13
CA PHE A 304 17.19 -15.71 4.91
C PHE A 304 18.32 -16.34 4.09
N ALA A 305 19.15 -15.57 3.38
CA ALA A 305 20.39 -16.07 2.79
C ALA A 305 21.55 -16.10 3.81
N LYS A 306 21.35 -15.53 5.02
CA LYS A 306 22.33 -15.39 6.11
C LYS A 306 23.60 -14.66 5.66
N LYS A 307 23.42 -13.62 4.83
CA LYS A 307 24.51 -12.87 4.20
C LYS A 307 24.19 -11.38 4.13
N PRO A 308 25.21 -10.50 4.19
CA PRO A 308 25.03 -9.10 3.81
C PRO A 308 24.51 -8.98 2.37
N LEU A 309 23.74 -7.92 2.12
CA LEU A 309 23.23 -7.63 0.78
C LEU A 309 24.38 -7.35 -0.20
N PHE A 310 24.41 -8.06 -1.32
CA PHE A 310 25.37 -7.81 -2.38
C PHE A 310 25.09 -6.47 -3.06
N GLY A 311 26.13 -5.65 -3.25
CA GLY A 311 26.01 -4.40 -3.99
C GLY A 311 25.18 -3.31 -3.29
N TYR A 312 25.21 -3.20 -1.95
CA TYR A 312 24.44 -2.20 -1.19
C TYR A 312 24.48 -0.78 -1.80
N ARG A 313 25.68 -0.26 -2.10
CA ARG A 313 25.83 1.09 -2.69
C ARG A 313 25.11 1.19 -4.04
N THR A 314 25.26 0.17 -4.88
CA THR A 314 24.59 0.07 -6.18
C THR A 314 23.08 0.01 -6.02
N MET A 315 22.55 -0.70 -5.02
CA MET A 315 21.11 -0.73 -4.71
C MET A 315 20.57 0.65 -4.32
N VAL A 316 21.32 1.40 -3.52
CA VAL A 316 20.95 2.77 -3.11
C VAL A 316 20.96 3.71 -4.32
N TYR A 317 22.05 3.73 -5.09
CA TYR A 317 22.15 4.58 -6.27
C TYR A 317 21.12 4.23 -7.35
N ALA A 318 20.82 2.95 -7.56
CA ALA A 318 19.76 2.53 -8.46
C ALA A 318 18.39 3.06 -8.01
N SER A 319 18.11 3.07 -6.70
CA SER A 319 16.85 3.62 -6.16
C SER A 319 16.76 5.14 -6.35
N CYS A 320 17.88 5.84 -6.16
CA CYS A 320 17.97 7.28 -6.42
C CYS A 320 17.81 7.61 -7.92
N ALA A 321 18.41 6.80 -8.80
CA ALA A 321 18.27 6.95 -10.24
C ALA A 321 16.82 6.77 -10.70
N ILE A 322 16.12 5.75 -10.20
CA ILE A 322 14.69 5.55 -10.44
C ILE A 322 13.89 6.78 -9.97
N THR A 323 14.22 7.32 -8.80
CA THR A 323 13.55 8.51 -8.24
C THR A 323 13.64 9.71 -9.18
N VAL A 324 14.79 9.97 -9.79
CA VAL A 324 14.96 11.07 -10.74
C VAL A 324 14.31 10.75 -12.09
N LEU A 325 14.54 9.56 -12.62
CA LEU A 325 14.04 9.15 -13.94
C LEU A 325 12.52 9.02 -13.98
N ALA A 326 11.85 8.76 -12.85
CA ALA A 326 10.39 8.70 -12.74
C ALA A 326 9.70 9.97 -13.27
N PHE A 327 10.39 11.12 -13.19
CA PHE A 327 9.90 12.40 -13.70
C PHE A 327 10.16 12.64 -15.19
N LEU A 328 10.71 11.70 -15.94
CA LEU A 328 11.14 11.90 -17.33
C LEU A 328 10.49 10.93 -18.34
N VAL A 329 9.43 10.25 -17.93
CA VAL A 329 8.90 9.09 -18.66
C VAL A 329 7.37 9.08 -18.80
N TRP A 330 6.64 9.98 -18.15
CA TRP A 330 5.18 9.89 -18.05
C TRP A 330 4.44 9.91 -19.40
N ALA A 331 5.00 10.54 -20.44
CA ALA A 331 4.32 10.63 -21.73
C ALA A 331 4.16 9.29 -22.46
N HIS A 332 4.86 8.23 -22.02
CA HIS A 332 4.65 6.89 -22.60
C HIS A 332 3.24 6.35 -22.39
N HIS A 333 2.45 6.92 -21.48
CA HIS A 333 1.06 6.48 -21.26
C HIS A 333 0.09 6.98 -22.33
N PHE A 334 0.55 7.83 -23.24
CA PHE A 334 -0.28 8.45 -24.27
C PHE A 334 0.49 8.70 -25.57
N PHE A 335 1.38 7.79 -25.97
CA PHE A 335 2.06 7.86 -27.28
C PHE A 335 1.08 7.96 -28.45
N THR A 336 -0.13 7.41 -28.28
CA THR A 336 -1.23 7.41 -29.24
C THR A 336 -2.03 8.72 -29.32
N MET A 337 -1.66 9.75 -28.55
CA MET A 337 -2.36 11.05 -28.52
C MET A 337 -1.91 12.01 -29.64
N GLY A 338 -0.97 11.60 -30.50
CA GLY A 338 -0.55 12.41 -31.66
C GLY A 338 0.57 13.40 -31.38
N SER A 339 1.34 13.22 -30.30
CA SER A 339 2.62 13.91 -30.10
C SER A 339 3.58 13.66 -31.28
N GLY A 340 4.47 14.61 -31.55
CA GLY A 340 5.49 14.49 -32.60
C GLY A 340 6.44 13.31 -32.38
N ALA A 341 7.06 12.83 -33.46
CA ALA A 341 7.95 11.66 -33.43
C ALA A 341 9.12 11.83 -32.45
N ASP A 342 9.71 13.03 -32.38
CA ASP A 342 10.83 13.33 -31.47
C ASP A 342 10.44 13.21 -30.00
N VAL A 343 9.24 13.66 -29.63
CA VAL A 343 8.71 13.55 -28.27
C VAL A 343 8.51 12.07 -27.91
N ASN A 344 7.85 11.32 -28.80
CA ASN A 344 7.63 9.89 -28.59
C ASN A 344 8.96 9.12 -28.48
N ALA A 345 9.95 9.46 -29.32
CA ALA A 345 11.28 8.85 -29.28
C ALA A 345 12.01 9.17 -27.97
N PHE A 346 12.01 10.44 -27.52
CA PHE A 346 12.63 10.84 -26.27
C PHE A 346 12.05 10.08 -25.08
N PHE A 347 10.73 10.12 -24.91
CA PHE A 347 10.07 9.46 -23.78
C PHE A 347 10.18 7.93 -23.86
N GLY A 348 10.17 7.35 -25.06
CA GLY A 348 10.44 5.92 -25.26
C GLY A 348 11.85 5.53 -24.80
N ILE A 349 12.87 6.29 -25.23
CA ILE A 349 14.28 6.06 -24.82
C ILE A 349 14.44 6.19 -23.30
N MET A 350 13.93 7.27 -22.70
CA MET A 350 14.02 7.48 -21.25
C MET A 350 13.34 6.37 -20.46
N THR A 351 12.22 5.85 -20.98
CA THR A 351 11.52 4.71 -20.38
C THR A 351 12.33 3.43 -20.48
N MET A 352 13.07 3.20 -21.58
CA MET A 352 13.99 2.06 -21.66
C MET A 352 15.18 2.21 -20.71
N VAL A 353 15.70 3.42 -20.52
CA VAL A 353 16.82 3.70 -19.60
C VAL A 353 16.48 3.33 -18.15
N ILE A 354 15.23 3.55 -17.71
CA ILE A 354 14.80 3.22 -16.34
C ILE A 354 14.84 1.72 -16.02
N ALA A 355 14.85 0.87 -17.05
CA ALA A 355 14.99 -0.58 -16.88
C ALA A 355 16.37 -0.98 -16.35
N ILE A 356 17.42 -0.17 -16.62
CA ILE A 356 18.80 -0.48 -16.21
C ILE A 356 18.95 -0.48 -14.68
N PRO A 357 18.59 0.59 -13.92
CA PRO A 357 18.62 0.56 -12.46
C PRO A 357 17.82 -0.61 -11.86
N THR A 358 16.68 -0.93 -12.46
CA THR A 358 15.81 -2.01 -12.00
C THR A 358 16.43 -3.39 -12.23
N GLY A 359 17.02 -3.62 -13.41
CA GLY A 359 17.73 -4.86 -13.74
C GLY A 359 18.91 -5.10 -12.81
N VAL A 360 19.71 -4.06 -12.52
CA VAL A 360 20.83 -4.15 -11.57
C VAL A 360 20.38 -4.64 -10.19
N LYS A 361 19.19 -4.25 -9.73
CA LYS A 361 18.64 -4.74 -8.46
C LYS A 361 18.35 -6.25 -8.50
N ILE A 362 17.77 -6.76 -9.58
CA ILE A 362 17.51 -8.20 -9.76
C ILE A 362 18.80 -9.01 -9.63
N PHE A 363 19.87 -8.60 -10.32
CA PHE A 363 21.16 -9.26 -10.23
C PHE A 363 21.76 -9.18 -8.82
N ASN A 364 21.67 -8.04 -8.14
CA ASN A 364 22.16 -7.92 -6.77
C ASN A 364 21.44 -8.86 -5.80
N TRP A 365 20.12 -9.06 -5.93
CA TRP A 365 19.43 -10.06 -5.11
C TRP A 365 19.86 -11.49 -5.45
N LEU A 366 20.03 -11.84 -6.72
CA LEU A 366 20.55 -13.15 -7.13
C LEU A 366 21.97 -13.41 -6.58
N PHE A 367 22.86 -12.41 -6.59
CA PHE A 367 24.20 -12.54 -6.00
C PHE A 367 24.20 -12.52 -4.46
N THR A 368 23.17 -11.94 -3.84
CA THR A 368 22.97 -12.07 -2.40
C THR A 368 22.64 -13.52 -2.04
N MET A 369 21.75 -14.16 -2.82
CA MET A 369 21.39 -15.57 -2.71
C MET A 369 22.57 -16.52 -3.02
N TYR A 370 23.37 -16.20 -4.03
CA TYR A 370 24.52 -17.01 -4.45
C TYR A 370 25.50 -17.26 -3.30
N ARG A 371 25.87 -18.52 -3.04
CA ARG A 371 26.69 -18.93 -1.88
C ARG A 371 26.11 -18.57 -0.50
N GLY A 372 24.82 -18.24 -0.42
CA GLY A 372 24.08 -18.16 0.84
C GLY A 372 23.53 -19.52 1.28
N ARG A 373 22.89 -19.55 2.46
CA ARG A 373 22.16 -20.71 2.97
C ARG A 373 20.68 -20.36 3.07
N ILE A 374 19.94 -20.63 2.00
CA ILE A 374 18.55 -20.17 1.85
C ILE A 374 17.59 -21.15 2.52
N GLU A 375 16.79 -20.63 3.43
CA GLU A 375 15.64 -21.34 4.00
C GLU A 375 14.39 -20.98 3.20
N PHE A 376 13.71 -21.98 2.62
CA PHE A 376 12.51 -21.76 1.81
C PHE A 376 11.27 -21.54 2.70
N THR A 377 11.25 -20.39 3.37
CA THR A 377 10.11 -19.90 4.13
C THR A 377 9.14 -19.12 3.23
N ALA A 378 7.92 -18.85 3.69
CA ALA A 378 6.92 -18.12 2.93
C ALA A 378 7.41 -16.73 2.44
N PRO A 379 8.07 -15.87 3.26
CA PRO A 379 8.69 -14.63 2.78
C PRO A 379 9.67 -14.83 1.62
N VAL A 380 10.47 -15.91 1.66
CA VAL A 380 11.44 -16.23 0.59
C VAL A 380 10.74 -16.70 -0.67
N LEU A 381 9.69 -17.52 -0.56
CA LEU A 381 8.89 -17.93 -1.72
C LEU A 381 8.26 -16.73 -2.43
N TRP A 382 7.65 -15.80 -1.68
CA TRP A 382 7.15 -14.54 -2.23
C TRP A 382 8.23 -13.74 -2.96
N THR A 383 9.44 -13.71 -2.40
CA THR A 383 10.60 -13.02 -2.98
C THR A 383 11.11 -13.68 -4.26
N ILE A 384 11.18 -15.00 -4.31
CA ILE A 384 11.57 -15.74 -5.52
C ILE A 384 10.48 -15.62 -6.61
N GLY A 385 9.21 -15.77 -6.22
CA GLY A 385 8.08 -15.57 -7.12
C GLY A 385 8.09 -14.17 -7.73
N PHE A 386 8.39 -13.15 -6.93
CA PHE A 386 8.63 -11.79 -7.40
C PHE A 386 9.71 -11.73 -8.48
N MET A 387 10.91 -12.28 -8.25
CA MET A 387 12.00 -12.17 -9.22
C MET A 387 11.60 -12.73 -10.59
N VAL A 388 10.88 -13.86 -10.62
CA VAL A 388 10.40 -14.48 -11.85
C VAL A 388 9.30 -13.63 -12.50
N THR A 389 8.24 -13.34 -11.75
CA THR A 389 7.06 -12.62 -12.24
C THR A 389 7.42 -11.22 -12.71
N PHE A 390 8.12 -10.45 -11.87
CA PHE A 390 8.51 -9.08 -12.16
C PHE A 390 9.50 -8.96 -13.31
N THR A 391 10.40 -9.93 -13.51
CA THR A 391 11.29 -9.92 -14.70
C THR A 391 10.49 -10.06 -15.99
N ILE A 392 9.49 -10.94 -16.03
CA ILE A 392 8.60 -11.07 -17.19
C ILE A 392 7.76 -9.80 -17.39
N GLY A 393 7.22 -9.24 -16.30
CA GLY A 393 6.49 -7.97 -16.35
C GLY A 393 7.36 -6.81 -16.83
N GLY A 394 8.60 -6.72 -16.35
CA GLY A 394 9.55 -5.70 -16.77
C GLY A 394 9.92 -5.82 -18.25
N MET A 395 10.13 -7.05 -18.75
CA MET A 395 10.39 -7.31 -20.16
C MET A 395 9.25 -6.84 -21.06
N THR A 396 7.99 -7.15 -20.69
CA THR A 396 6.83 -6.68 -21.47
C THR A 396 6.65 -5.16 -21.36
N GLY A 397 7.08 -4.54 -20.26
CA GLY A 397 7.07 -3.07 -20.11
C GLY A 397 8.08 -2.37 -20.99
N VAL A 398 9.30 -2.92 -21.10
CA VAL A 398 10.33 -2.41 -22.03
C VAL A 398 9.83 -2.51 -23.48
N MET A 399 9.10 -3.57 -23.83
CA MET A 399 8.47 -3.69 -25.13
C MET A 399 7.40 -2.61 -25.38
N MET A 400 6.57 -2.29 -24.38
CA MET A 400 5.59 -1.20 -24.45
C MET A 400 6.22 0.20 -24.45
N ALA A 401 7.47 0.34 -24.01
CA ALA A 401 8.20 1.61 -24.08
C ALA A 401 8.59 2.00 -25.52
N ILE A 402 8.47 1.09 -26.48
CA ILE A 402 8.74 1.34 -27.90
C ILE A 402 7.46 1.89 -28.54
N PRO A 403 7.41 3.18 -28.96
CA PRO A 403 6.16 3.79 -29.43
C PRO A 403 5.50 3.04 -30.59
N GLY A 404 6.28 2.52 -31.54
CA GLY A 404 5.73 1.75 -32.67
C GLY A 404 5.05 0.44 -32.26
N VAL A 405 5.47 -0.16 -31.14
CA VAL A 405 4.79 -1.32 -30.54
C VAL A 405 3.59 -0.88 -29.71
N ASP A 406 3.73 0.21 -28.94
CA ASP A 406 2.62 0.76 -28.16
C ASP A 406 1.44 1.11 -29.06
N PHE A 407 1.64 1.66 -30.26
CA PHE A 407 0.54 2.00 -31.17
C PHE A 407 -0.43 0.84 -31.46
N VAL A 408 0.03 -0.41 -31.45
CA VAL A 408 -0.83 -1.59 -31.68
C VAL A 408 -1.26 -2.30 -30.39
N LEU A 409 -0.53 -2.12 -29.28
CA LEU A 409 -0.84 -2.76 -27.99
C LEU A 409 -1.51 -1.82 -26.98
N HIS A 410 -1.53 -0.52 -27.25
CA HIS A 410 -2.11 0.50 -26.40
C HIS A 410 -3.57 0.17 -26.10
N ASN A 411 -3.94 0.18 -24.83
CA ASN A 411 -5.27 -0.19 -24.32
C ASN A 411 -5.77 -1.61 -24.66
N SER A 412 -4.97 -2.47 -25.29
CA SER A 412 -5.28 -3.90 -25.42
C SER A 412 -5.17 -4.60 -24.06
N LEU A 413 -5.61 -5.87 -24.00
CA LEU A 413 -5.39 -6.70 -22.80
C LEU A 413 -3.90 -6.96 -22.51
N PHE A 414 -2.99 -6.73 -23.47
CA PHE A 414 -1.54 -6.79 -23.23
C PHE A 414 -1.10 -5.76 -22.20
N LEU A 415 -1.64 -4.53 -22.27
CA LEU A 415 -1.34 -3.48 -21.29
C LEU A 415 -1.80 -3.88 -19.88
N ILE A 416 -3.00 -4.47 -19.77
CA ILE A 416 -3.53 -4.97 -18.50
C ILE A 416 -2.64 -6.10 -17.96
N ALA A 417 -2.26 -7.05 -18.82
CA ALA A 417 -1.40 -8.17 -18.46
C ALA A 417 -0.02 -7.70 -17.97
N HIS A 418 0.59 -6.76 -18.70
CA HIS A 418 1.86 -6.13 -18.32
C HIS A 418 1.78 -5.47 -16.94
N PHE A 419 0.82 -4.55 -16.75
CA PHE A 419 0.74 -3.79 -15.52
C PHE A 419 0.40 -4.66 -14.31
N HIS A 420 -0.50 -5.64 -14.45
CA HIS A 420 -0.80 -6.58 -13.36
C HIS A 420 0.39 -7.49 -13.05
N ASN A 421 1.21 -7.84 -14.04
CA ASN A 421 2.44 -8.58 -13.81
C ASN A 421 3.44 -7.77 -12.97
N ALA A 422 3.63 -6.50 -13.31
CA ALA A 422 4.49 -5.60 -12.56
C ALA A 422 3.96 -5.30 -11.14
N ILE A 423 2.66 -5.04 -10.98
CA ILE A 423 2.07 -4.66 -9.68
C ILE A 423 1.84 -5.88 -8.78
N ILE A 424 1.24 -6.97 -9.26
CA ILE A 424 1.02 -8.14 -8.41
C ILE A 424 2.36 -8.77 -8.05
N GLY A 425 3.21 -9.00 -9.05
CA GLY A 425 4.54 -9.57 -8.85
C GLY A 425 5.47 -8.66 -8.05
N GLY A 426 5.54 -7.38 -8.38
CA GLY A 426 6.48 -6.42 -7.79
C GLY A 426 6.02 -5.77 -6.49
N VAL A 427 4.73 -5.49 -6.34
CA VAL A 427 4.18 -4.74 -5.20
C VAL A 427 3.46 -5.69 -4.24
N VAL A 428 2.43 -6.41 -4.70
CA VAL A 428 1.59 -7.24 -3.83
C VAL A 428 2.40 -8.35 -3.18
N PHE A 429 3.18 -9.11 -3.96
CA PHE A 429 4.04 -10.17 -3.39
C PHE A 429 5.07 -9.61 -2.40
N GLY A 430 5.55 -8.38 -2.60
CA GLY A 430 6.54 -7.76 -1.74
C GLY A 430 5.94 -7.33 -0.42
N TYR A 431 4.73 -6.79 -0.45
CA TYR A 431 4.01 -6.44 0.76
C TYR A 431 3.51 -7.68 1.50
N LEU A 432 3.15 -8.77 0.80
CA LEU A 432 2.88 -10.06 1.45
C LEU A 432 4.15 -10.66 2.06
N ALA A 433 5.32 -10.56 1.39
CA ALA A 433 6.60 -10.95 1.99
C ALA A 433 6.88 -10.15 3.27
N GLY A 434 6.69 -8.83 3.23
CA GLY A 434 6.86 -7.94 4.37
C GLY A 434 5.85 -8.21 5.50
N PHE A 435 4.59 -8.47 5.14
CA PHE A 435 3.55 -8.88 6.09
C PHE A 435 3.98 -10.13 6.85
N HIS A 436 4.43 -11.20 6.17
CA HIS A 436 4.92 -12.40 6.84
C HIS A 436 6.19 -12.16 7.65
N TYR A 437 7.13 -11.40 7.10
CA TYR A 437 8.44 -11.16 7.71
C TYR A 437 8.31 -10.37 9.02
N TRP A 438 7.54 -9.29 9.04
CA TRP A 438 7.37 -8.43 10.22
C TRP A 438 6.13 -8.73 11.07
N PHE A 439 5.30 -9.73 10.73
CA PHE A 439 4.16 -10.13 11.56
C PHE A 439 4.54 -10.42 13.02
N PRO A 440 5.62 -11.17 13.33
CA PRO A 440 6.02 -11.42 14.72
C PRO A 440 6.40 -10.15 15.45
N LYS A 441 7.00 -9.18 14.75
CA LYS A 441 7.39 -7.90 15.33
C LYS A 441 6.15 -7.09 15.76
N ALA A 442 5.05 -7.17 15.03
CA ALA A 442 3.82 -6.47 15.38
C ALA A 442 3.02 -7.17 16.51
N PHE A 443 2.98 -8.51 16.53
CA PHE A 443 2.04 -9.26 17.36
C PHE A 443 2.66 -10.24 18.37
N GLY A 444 3.98 -10.47 18.33
CA GLY A 444 4.70 -11.36 19.24
C GLY A 444 4.64 -12.85 18.89
N PHE A 445 4.08 -13.22 17.73
CA PHE A 445 4.02 -14.60 17.26
C PHE A 445 4.14 -14.71 15.74
N LYS A 446 4.64 -15.83 15.25
CA LYS A 446 4.82 -16.16 13.84
C LYS A 446 3.51 -16.61 13.20
N LEU A 447 3.41 -16.45 11.88
CA LEU A 447 2.29 -17.01 11.12
C LEU A 447 2.50 -18.50 10.82
N ASN A 448 1.40 -19.23 10.62
CA ASN A 448 1.43 -20.63 10.23
C ASN A 448 2.11 -20.80 8.86
N GLU A 449 3.24 -21.49 8.85
CA GLU A 449 4.09 -21.59 7.67
C GLU A 449 3.46 -22.44 6.54
N LYS A 450 2.74 -23.52 6.89
CA LYS A 450 2.11 -24.41 5.91
C LYS A 450 1.03 -23.69 5.11
N LEU A 451 0.15 -22.93 5.79
CA LEU A 451 -0.88 -22.14 5.14
C LEU A 451 -0.29 -21.00 4.32
N GLY A 452 0.79 -20.36 4.81
CA GLY A 452 1.52 -19.34 4.05
C GLY A 452 2.07 -19.85 2.72
N LYS A 453 2.66 -21.05 2.71
CA LYS A 453 3.15 -21.70 1.47
C LYS A 453 2.00 -22.07 0.52
N ARG A 454 0.86 -22.52 1.04
CA ARG A 454 -0.34 -22.80 0.22
C ARG A 454 -0.89 -21.52 -0.40
N ALA A 455 -0.99 -20.45 0.38
CA ALA A 455 -1.40 -19.14 -0.12
C ALA A 455 -0.48 -18.69 -1.27
N PHE A 456 0.84 -18.75 -1.06
CA PHE A 456 1.82 -18.45 -2.10
C PHE A 456 1.59 -19.24 -3.40
N TRP A 457 1.49 -20.57 -3.34
CA TRP A 457 1.34 -21.38 -4.57
C TRP A 457 0.02 -21.11 -5.29
N CYS A 458 -1.07 -20.93 -4.55
CA CYS A 458 -2.35 -20.53 -5.13
C CYS A 458 -2.27 -19.17 -5.84
N TRP A 459 -1.62 -18.18 -5.21
CA TRP A 459 -1.39 -16.86 -5.80
C TRP A 459 -0.48 -16.92 -7.03
N PHE A 460 0.67 -17.59 -6.91
CA PHE A 460 1.67 -17.68 -7.96
C PHE A 460 1.13 -18.39 -9.20
N VAL A 461 0.58 -19.60 -9.04
CA VAL A 461 0.00 -20.35 -10.15
C VAL A 461 -1.25 -19.65 -10.69
N GLY A 462 -2.14 -19.20 -9.80
CA GLY A 462 -3.36 -18.49 -10.19
C GLY A 462 -3.08 -17.21 -10.98
N PHE A 463 -2.03 -16.47 -10.62
CA PHE A 463 -1.57 -15.30 -11.37
C PHE A 463 -1.22 -15.65 -12.82
N TYR A 464 -0.35 -16.65 -13.04
CA TYR A 464 0.03 -17.02 -14.41
C TYR A 464 -1.15 -17.54 -15.22
N VAL A 465 -1.99 -18.39 -14.63
CA VAL A 465 -3.20 -18.91 -15.28
C VAL A 465 -4.19 -17.78 -15.60
N SER A 466 -4.24 -16.73 -14.78
CA SER A 466 -5.15 -15.60 -14.99
C SER A 466 -4.64 -14.60 -16.03
N PHE A 467 -3.36 -14.23 -15.97
CA PHE A 467 -2.82 -13.08 -16.71
C PHE A 467 -2.03 -13.45 -17.97
N VAL A 468 -1.46 -14.65 -18.09
CA VAL A 468 -0.83 -15.09 -19.35
C VAL A 468 -1.82 -15.13 -20.52
N PRO A 469 -3.05 -15.65 -20.36
CA PRO A 469 -4.06 -15.58 -21.43
C PRO A 469 -4.33 -14.16 -21.92
N LEU A 470 -4.17 -13.15 -21.05
CA LEU A 470 -4.43 -11.76 -21.42
C LEU A 470 -3.33 -11.16 -22.30
N TYR A 471 -2.08 -11.62 -22.20
CA TYR A 471 -1.04 -11.27 -23.18
C TYR A 471 -1.42 -11.78 -24.57
N VAL A 472 -1.88 -13.03 -24.66
CA VAL A 472 -2.33 -13.65 -25.91
C VAL A 472 -3.53 -12.89 -26.48
N LEU A 473 -4.55 -12.64 -25.66
CA LEU A 473 -5.73 -11.87 -26.07
C LEU A 473 -5.39 -10.45 -26.52
N GLY A 474 -4.41 -9.81 -25.87
CA GLY A 474 -3.91 -8.49 -26.29
C GLY A 474 -3.33 -8.51 -27.70
N PHE A 475 -2.51 -9.53 -28.03
CA PHE A 475 -2.03 -9.74 -29.40
C PHE A 475 -3.13 -10.09 -30.40
N MET A 476 -4.20 -10.74 -29.94
CA MET A 476 -5.39 -11.04 -30.76
C MET A 476 -6.34 -9.84 -30.93
N GLY A 477 -5.97 -8.66 -30.42
CA GLY A 477 -6.74 -7.42 -30.59
C GLY A 477 -7.86 -7.20 -29.58
N MET A 478 -7.98 -8.01 -28.53
CA MET A 478 -8.97 -7.77 -27.49
C MET A 478 -8.60 -6.51 -26.68
N THR A 479 -9.47 -5.52 -26.68
CA THR A 479 -9.30 -4.27 -25.93
C THR A 479 -9.80 -4.38 -24.49
N ARG A 480 -9.33 -3.49 -23.62
CA ARG A 480 -9.79 -3.38 -22.24
C ARG A 480 -11.21 -2.84 -22.14
N ARG A 481 -11.85 -3.10 -20.98
CA ARG A 481 -13.15 -2.52 -20.55
C ARG A 481 -14.36 -2.92 -21.38
N LEU A 482 -14.25 -3.98 -22.19
CA LEU A 482 -15.43 -4.63 -22.76
C LEU A 482 -16.17 -5.40 -21.66
N ASN A 483 -17.49 -5.30 -21.61
CA ASN A 483 -18.33 -6.04 -20.67
C ASN A 483 -18.96 -7.31 -21.30
N HIS A 484 -18.96 -7.42 -22.63
CA HIS A 484 -19.39 -8.58 -23.42
C HIS A 484 -18.57 -8.67 -24.72
N TYR A 485 -18.63 -9.80 -25.41
CA TYR A 485 -17.89 -10.03 -26.66
C TYR A 485 -18.51 -11.17 -27.48
N ASP A 486 -18.31 -11.08 -28.81
CA ASP A 486 -18.81 -12.07 -29.78
C ASP A 486 -17.70 -12.86 -30.47
N ASN A 487 -16.43 -12.52 -30.26
CA ASN A 487 -15.34 -13.23 -30.90
C ASN A 487 -15.13 -14.62 -30.25
N PRO A 488 -15.39 -15.73 -30.97
CA PRO A 488 -15.31 -17.08 -30.40
C PRO A 488 -13.88 -17.47 -30.01
N THR A 489 -12.89 -16.90 -30.70
CA THR A 489 -11.48 -17.20 -30.45
C THR A 489 -10.98 -16.65 -29.12
N TRP A 490 -11.66 -15.64 -28.55
CA TRP A 490 -11.31 -15.06 -27.26
C TRP A 490 -11.85 -15.86 -26.08
N HIS A 491 -12.98 -16.55 -26.27
CA HIS A 491 -13.72 -17.20 -25.19
C HIS A 491 -12.87 -18.23 -24.39
N PRO A 492 -12.12 -19.17 -25.02
CA PRO A 492 -11.32 -20.14 -24.28
C PRO A 492 -10.29 -19.47 -23.35
N TRP A 493 -9.64 -18.40 -23.81
CA TRP A 493 -8.64 -17.67 -23.03
C TRP A 493 -9.25 -16.92 -21.85
N LEU A 494 -10.43 -16.32 -22.03
CA LEU A 494 -11.16 -15.65 -20.94
C LEU A 494 -11.66 -16.65 -19.89
N PHE A 495 -12.09 -17.84 -20.32
CA PHE A 495 -12.47 -18.91 -19.42
C PHE A 495 -11.27 -19.40 -18.58
N VAL A 496 -10.12 -19.64 -19.21
CA VAL A 496 -8.87 -19.97 -18.49
C VAL A 496 -8.47 -18.86 -17.53
N ALA A 497 -8.59 -17.60 -17.96
CA ALA A 497 -8.29 -16.45 -17.11
C ALA A 497 -9.17 -16.41 -15.85
N ALA A 498 -10.45 -16.79 -15.97
CA ALA A 498 -11.38 -16.90 -14.86
C ALA A 498 -11.04 -18.08 -13.93
N CYS A 499 -10.61 -19.24 -14.46
CA CYS A 499 -10.09 -20.33 -13.63
C CYS A 499 -8.87 -19.89 -12.80
N GLY A 500 -7.97 -19.08 -13.38
CA GLY A 500 -6.84 -18.51 -12.65
C GLY A 500 -7.27 -17.64 -11.46
N VAL A 501 -8.35 -16.86 -11.61
CA VAL A 501 -8.90 -16.03 -10.54
C VAL A 501 -9.46 -16.87 -9.40
N VAL A 502 -10.06 -18.03 -9.69
CA VAL A 502 -10.50 -18.99 -8.66
C VAL A 502 -9.31 -19.50 -7.84
N LEU A 503 -8.17 -19.79 -8.48
CA LEU A 503 -6.95 -20.17 -7.76
C LEU A 503 -6.42 -19.02 -6.87
N ILE A 504 -6.45 -17.78 -7.35
CA ILE A 504 -6.09 -16.61 -6.53
C ILE A 504 -7.05 -16.48 -5.35
N ALA A 505 -8.36 -16.72 -5.55
CA ALA A 505 -9.36 -16.68 -4.48
C ALA A 505 -9.06 -17.71 -3.38
N LEU A 506 -8.67 -18.94 -3.78
CA LEU A 506 -8.17 -19.93 -2.83
C LEU A 506 -6.93 -19.43 -2.10
N GLY A 507 -6.03 -18.72 -2.77
CA GLY A 507 -4.86 -18.08 -2.15
C GLY A 507 -5.24 -17.07 -1.07
N VAL A 508 -6.21 -16.19 -1.35
CA VAL A 508 -6.77 -15.24 -0.37
C VAL A 508 -7.40 -15.98 0.82
N VAL A 509 -8.18 -17.04 0.57
CA VAL A 509 -8.77 -17.87 1.64
C VAL A 509 -7.68 -18.50 2.52
N HIS A 510 -6.62 -19.04 1.93
CA HIS A 510 -5.49 -19.58 2.68
C HIS A 510 -4.77 -18.50 3.50
N GLN A 511 -4.66 -17.27 2.98
CA GLN A 511 -4.07 -16.13 3.72
C GLN A 511 -4.92 -15.75 4.94
N ILE A 512 -6.25 -15.67 4.78
CA ILE A 512 -7.17 -15.41 5.89
C ILE A 512 -7.09 -16.54 6.92
N ALA A 513 -7.17 -17.80 6.46
CA ALA A 513 -7.04 -18.97 7.31
C ALA A 513 -5.70 -18.99 8.06
N GLN A 514 -4.61 -18.57 7.40
CA GLN A 514 -3.29 -18.45 8.03
C GLN A 514 -3.34 -17.51 9.23
N VAL A 515 -3.89 -16.30 9.08
CA VAL A 515 -3.99 -15.34 10.18
C VAL A 515 -4.87 -15.90 11.30
N VAL A 516 -6.05 -16.45 10.97
CA VAL A 516 -6.99 -17.01 11.97
C VAL A 516 -6.35 -18.14 12.77
N VAL A 517 -5.76 -19.13 12.09
CA VAL A 517 -5.10 -20.27 12.75
C VAL A 517 -3.94 -19.78 13.61
N SER A 518 -3.14 -18.84 13.13
CA SER A 518 -2.01 -18.31 13.91
C SER A 518 -2.48 -17.56 15.16
N VAL A 519 -3.59 -16.81 15.07
CA VAL A 519 -4.18 -16.09 16.22
C VAL A 519 -4.76 -17.05 17.26
N ILE A 520 -5.34 -18.18 16.84
CA ILE A 520 -5.86 -19.23 17.73
C ILE A 520 -4.71 -19.90 18.48
N HIS A 521 -3.64 -20.29 17.79
CA HIS A 521 -2.49 -21.01 18.35
C HIS A 521 -1.38 -20.09 18.87
N ARG A 522 -1.63 -18.77 19.00
CA ARG A 522 -0.61 -17.77 19.32
C ARG A 522 0.13 -17.97 20.64
N ASN A 523 -0.48 -18.69 21.59
CA ASN A 523 0.09 -18.96 22.91
C ASN A 523 0.95 -20.24 22.92
N GLU A 524 1.03 -20.96 21.80
CA GLU A 524 1.83 -22.17 21.69
C GLU A 524 3.31 -21.82 21.48
N PRO A 525 4.24 -22.59 22.07
CA PRO A 525 5.68 -22.32 21.98
C PRO A 525 6.22 -22.27 20.54
N GLU A 526 5.61 -23.01 19.60
CA GLU A 526 6.02 -23.01 18.19
C GLU A 526 5.82 -21.65 17.52
N TYR A 527 4.75 -20.93 17.91
CA TYR A 527 4.35 -19.66 17.32
C TYR A 527 4.99 -18.47 18.02
N GLY A 528 5.16 -18.51 19.34
CA GLY A 528 5.68 -17.38 20.12
C GLY A 528 7.08 -16.92 19.68
N ASP A 529 7.27 -15.60 19.60
CA ASP A 529 8.58 -14.97 19.51
C ASP A 529 8.97 -14.40 20.87
N LEU A 530 9.80 -15.14 21.61
CA LEU A 530 10.24 -14.77 22.96
C LEU A 530 11.55 -13.96 22.96
N THR A 531 12.29 -13.94 21.84
CA THR A 531 13.61 -13.31 21.76
C THR A 531 13.53 -11.89 21.20
N GLY A 532 12.53 -11.62 20.36
CA GLY A 532 12.45 -10.42 19.54
C GLY A 532 13.13 -10.56 18.18
N ASP A 533 13.80 -11.70 17.94
CA ASP A 533 14.53 -12.01 16.71
C ASP A 533 14.21 -13.45 16.25
N PRO A 534 13.04 -13.67 15.62
CA PRO A 534 12.58 -15.01 15.24
C PRO A 534 13.28 -15.54 13.98
N TRP A 535 14.00 -14.69 13.25
CA TRP A 535 14.61 -14.99 11.95
C TRP A 535 16.12 -14.89 11.93
N ASN A 536 16.76 -14.58 13.07
CA ASN A 536 18.16 -14.19 13.14
C ASN A 536 18.47 -12.97 12.23
N GLY A 537 17.61 -11.95 12.28
CA GLY A 537 17.63 -10.73 11.47
C GLY A 537 18.89 -9.88 11.68
N ARG A 538 19.11 -8.92 10.77
CA ARG A 538 20.38 -8.17 10.67
C ARG A 538 20.30 -6.73 11.16
N THR A 539 19.08 -6.17 11.20
CA THR A 539 18.76 -4.76 11.41
C THR A 539 18.14 -4.48 12.79
N LEU A 540 18.06 -3.20 13.18
CA LEU A 540 17.76 -2.78 14.55
C LEU A 540 16.35 -3.13 15.05
N GLU A 541 15.37 -3.32 14.17
CA GLU A 541 14.03 -3.74 14.55
C GLU A 541 14.02 -5.10 15.25
N TRP A 542 14.99 -5.96 14.96
CA TRP A 542 15.16 -7.27 15.60
C TRP A 542 15.90 -7.19 16.94
N ALA A 543 16.46 -6.03 17.27
CA ALA A 543 17.11 -5.79 18.56
C ALA A 543 16.11 -5.46 19.69
N THR A 544 14.83 -5.22 19.36
CA THR A 544 13.77 -4.95 20.34
C THR A 544 12.94 -6.20 20.62
N ALA A 545 12.13 -6.17 21.69
CA ALA A 545 11.11 -7.19 21.94
C ALA A 545 10.10 -7.31 20.78
N SER A 546 9.33 -8.39 20.79
CA SER A 546 8.20 -8.64 19.89
C SER A 546 6.94 -8.93 20.72
N PRO A 547 5.95 -8.03 20.74
CA PRO A 547 5.98 -6.67 20.19
C PRO A 547 6.94 -5.74 20.96
N PRO A 548 7.46 -4.67 20.33
CA PRO A 548 8.30 -3.68 21.00
C PRO A 548 7.54 -2.93 22.11
N ALA A 549 8.27 -2.45 23.10
CA ALA A 549 7.72 -1.51 24.08
C ALA A 549 7.26 -0.21 23.40
N VAL A 550 6.39 0.56 24.06
CA VAL A 550 5.84 1.82 23.53
C VAL A 550 6.93 2.82 23.10
N TYR A 551 8.07 2.83 23.79
CA TYR A 551 9.22 3.70 23.50
C TYR A 551 10.24 3.11 22.49
N ASN A 552 9.98 1.92 21.95
CA ASN A 552 10.89 1.11 21.12
C ASN A 552 12.21 0.71 21.80
N PHE A 553 13.11 1.68 22.01
CA PHE A 553 14.43 1.49 22.60
C PHE A 553 14.56 2.26 23.92
N ALA A 554 14.89 1.55 24.99
CA ALA A 554 15.12 2.16 26.31
C ALA A 554 16.28 3.17 26.23
N ARG A 555 17.39 2.77 25.60
CA ARG A 555 18.52 3.63 25.21
C ARG A 555 18.64 3.63 23.70
N ILE A 556 18.77 4.81 23.11
CA ILE A 556 19.00 4.95 21.66
C ILE A 556 20.31 4.24 21.30
N PRO A 557 20.31 3.31 20.32
CA PRO A 557 21.52 2.60 19.93
C PRO A 557 22.52 3.56 19.28
N VAL A 558 23.81 3.28 19.42
CA VAL A 558 24.88 3.97 18.67
C VAL A 558 25.30 3.06 17.53
N VAL A 559 25.16 3.54 16.30
CA VAL A 559 25.38 2.73 15.10
C VAL A 559 26.78 2.98 14.56
N HIS A 560 27.57 1.91 14.47
CA HIS A 560 28.95 1.99 13.96
C HIS A 560 29.04 1.60 12.48
N GLN A 561 28.26 0.60 12.05
CA GLN A 561 28.31 0.05 10.69
C GLN A 561 26.93 -0.37 10.16
N LEU A 562 26.88 -0.73 8.86
CA LEU A 562 25.72 -1.36 8.23
C LEU A 562 25.43 -2.72 8.90
N ASP A 563 24.17 -3.18 8.86
CA ASP A 563 23.72 -4.38 9.59
C ASP A 563 24.04 -4.29 11.09
N ALA A 564 23.63 -3.18 11.71
CA ALA A 564 24.02 -2.82 13.08
C ALA A 564 23.74 -3.94 14.10
N PHE A 565 22.60 -4.63 14.00
CA PHE A 565 22.26 -5.69 14.93
C PHE A 565 23.04 -6.98 14.68
N ALA A 566 23.36 -7.32 13.42
CA ALA A 566 24.25 -8.43 13.12
C ALA A 566 25.64 -8.22 13.77
N HIS A 567 26.19 -7.01 13.65
CA HIS A 567 27.46 -6.67 14.31
C HIS A 567 27.37 -6.73 15.83
N MET A 568 26.28 -6.21 16.42
CA MET A 568 26.06 -6.30 17.87
C MET A 568 26.01 -7.75 18.36
N LYS A 569 25.48 -8.68 17.55
CA LYS A 569 25.50 -10.12 17.86
C LYS A 569 26.91 -10.69 17.79
N GLU A 570 27.66 -10.38 16.73
CA GLU A 570 29.05 -10.83 16.56
C GLU A 570 29.99 -10.31 17.65
N SER A 571 29.79 -9.07 18.10
CA SER A 571 30.62 -8.45 19.15
C SER A 571 30.15 -8.76 20.58
N GLY A 572 29.08 -9.55 20.76
CA GLY A 572 28.48 -9.83 22.07
C GLY A 572 27.74 -8.64 22.72
N ALA A 573 27.59 -7.51 22.02
CA ALA A 573 26.95 -6.30 22.54
C ALA A 573 25.41 -6.34 22.49
N ALA A 574 24.82 -7.29 21.75
CA ALA A 574 23.37 -7.37 21.52
C ALA A 574 22.53 -7.53 22.79
N ASN A 575 23.08 -8.18 23.83
CA ASN A 575 22.37 -8.47 25.08
C ASN A 575 22.96 -7.74 26.30
N ALA A 576 23.77 -6.70 26.08
CA ALA A 576 24.39 -5.97 27.18
C ALA A 576 23.32 -5.24 28.00
N ALA A 577 23.14 -5.65 29.27
CA ALA A 577 22.21 -4.99 30.18
C ALA A 577 22.64 -3.53 30.42
N LEU A 578 21.66 -2.62 30.39
CA LEU A 578 21.92 -1.22 30.68
C LEU A 578 22.18 -1.03 32.18
N ALA A 579 23.32 -0.43 32.52
CA ALA A 579 23.67 -0.11 33.90
C ALA A 579 22.71 0.94 34.51
N HIS A 580 22.28 1.91 33.70
CA HIS A 580 21.39 3.00 34.11
C HIS A 580 20.27 3.19 33.07
N TYR A 581 19.05 3.40 33.58
CA TYR A 581 17.88 3.78 32.79
C TYR A 581 17.56 5.24 33.08
N GLU A 582 17.02 5.92 32.08
CA GLU A 582 16.60 7.32 32.14
C GLU A 582 15.10 7.41 31.93
N ASP A 583 14.53 8.53 32.37
CA ASP A 583 13.14 8.88 32.10
C ASP A 583 12.92 9.07 30.60
N ILE A 584 11.83 8.51 30.07
CA ILE A 584 11.51 8.58 28.65
C ILE A 584 10.27 9.43 28.44
N HIS A 585 10.45 10.55 27.74
CA HIS A 585 9.36 11.40 27.28
C HIS A 585 8.73 10.85 25.99
N LEU A 586 7.41 10.81 25.95
CA LEU A 586 6.60 10.37 24.80
C LEU A 586 5.41 11.31 24.56
N PRO A 587 4.92 11.42 23.31
CA PRO A 587 3.75 12.21 22.98
C PRO A 587 2.46 11.61 23.57
N SER A 588 1.50 12.46 23.92
CA SER A 588 0.20 12.02 24.43
C SER A 588 -0.74 11.58 23.29
N ASN A 589 -1.67 10.69 23.60
CA ASN A 589 -2.78 10.39 22.68
C ASN A 589 -3.67 11.63 22.49
N THR A 590 -4.28 11.73 21.32
CA THR A 590 -5.15 12.86 20.96
C THR A 590 -6.31 12.42 20.07
N ALA A 591 -7.50 12.96 20.34
CA ALA A 591 -8.67 12.75 19.51
C ALA A 591 -8.73 13.67 18.29
N ASP A 592 -7.86 14.68 18.21
CA ASP A 592 -7.97 15.73 17.20
C ASP A 592 -7.83 15.16 15.77
N GLY A 593 -6.96 14.17 15.56
CA GLY A 593 -6.78 13.51 14.25
C GLY A 593 -8.07 12.82 13.78
N PHE A 594 -8.72 12.09 14.69
CA PHE A 594 -10.02 11.45 14.42
C PHE A 594 -11.12 12.48 14.15
N LEU A 595 -11.21 13.54 14.96
CA LEU A 595 -12.24 14.57 14.81
C LEU A 595 -12.11 15.32 13.49
N ILE A 596 -10.89 15.73 13.12
CA ILE A 596 -10.61 16.37 11.84
C ILE A 596 -10.93 15.42 10.68
N GLY A 597 -10.56 14.15 10.78
CA GLY A 597 -10.94 13.13 9.79
C GLY A 597 -12.46 13.00 9.66
N ALA A 598 -13.19 12.95 10.77
CA ALA A 598 -14.66 12.85 10.78
C ALA A 598 -15.32 14.08 10.14
N PHE A 599 -14.86 15.29 10.44
CA PHE A 599 -15.35 16.50 9.76
C PHE A 599 -14.98 16.51 8.27
N SER A 600 -13.81 15.97 7.91
CA SER A 600 -13.39 15.81 6.51
C SER A 600 -14.27 14.82 5.73
N LEU A 601 -14.74 13.75 6.38
CA LEU A 601 -15.73 12.84 5.81
C LEU A 601 -17.04 13.58 5.49
N VAL A 602 -17.52 14.39 6.44
CA VAL A 602 -18.74 15.19 6.27
C VAL A 602 -18.55 16.20 5.15
N LEU A 603 -17.38 16.86 5.07
CA LEU A 603 -17.05 17.77 3.98
C LEU A 603 -17.07 17.06 2.62
N GLY A 604 -16.39 15.92 2.49
CA GLY A 604 -16.37 15.15 1.24
C GLY A 604 -17.77 14.68 0.83
N PHE A 605 -18.54 14.11 1.76
CA PHE A 605 -19.92 13.69 1.50
C PHE A 605 -20.82 14.87 1.10
N ALA A 606 -20.70 16.00 1.80
CA ALA A 606 -21.46 17.21 1.49
C ALA A 606 -21.07 17.77 0.11
N GLY A 607 -19.79 17.71 -0.26
CA GLY A 607 -19.29 18.07 -1.58
C GLY A 607 -19.95 17.24 -2.68
N VAL A 608 -19.83 15.91 -2.58
CA VAL A 608 -20.43 14.95 -3.53
C VAL A 608 -21.92 15.20 -3.76
N TRP A 609 -22.66 15.48 -2.69
CA TRP A 609 -24.11 15.66 -2.75
C TRP A 609 -24.55 17.12 -2.91
N HIS A 610 -23.63 18.06 -3.11
CA HIS A 610 -23.90 19.51 -3.24
C HIS A 610 -24.68 20.08 -2.03
N ILE A 611 -24.37 19.62 -0.82
CA ILE A 611 -24.96 20.10 0.44
C ILE A 611 -24.13 21.29 0.95
N THR A 612 -24.30 22.46 0.33
CA THR A 612 -23.40 23.62 0.53
C THR A 612 -23.27 24.09 1.97
N TRP A 613 -24.39 24.21 2.70
CA TRP A 613 -24.37 24.65 4.11
C TRP A 613 -23.58 23.67 5.00
N LEU A 614 -23.67 22.37 4.73
CA LEU A 614 -22.99 21.33 5.49
C LEU A 614 -21.50 21.30 5.14
N ALA A 615 -21.16 21.50 3.87
CA ALA A 615 -19.77 21.62 3.42
C ALA A 615 -19.08 22.81 4.10
N VAL A 616 -19.73 23.99 4.13
CA VAL A 616 -19.21 25.18 4.82
C VAL A 616 -19.05 24.91 6.31
N LEU A 617 -20.06 24.34 6.98
CA LEU A 617 -19.99 24.02 8.40
C LEU A 617 -18.86 23.04 8.72
N ALA A 618 -18.70 21.98 7.91
CA ALA A 618 -17.64 21.00 8.07
C ALA A 618 -16.26 21.61 7.87
N PHE A 619 -16.08 22.46 6.85
CA PHE A 619 -14.82 23.19 6.62
C PHE A 619 -14.48 24.12 7.79
N VAL A 620 -15.44 24.89 8.28
CA VAL A 620 -15.26 25.75 9.47
C VAL A 620 -14.90 24.91 10.70
N ALA A 621 -15.54 23.74 10.89
CA ALA A 621 -15.22 22.84 12.00
C ALA A 621 -13.78 22.29 11.91
N ILE A 622 -13.30 21.94 10.72
CA ILE A 622 -11.90 21.52 10.51
C ILE A 622 -10.94 22.65 10.89
N VAL A 623 -11.16 23.86 10.37
CA VAL A 623 -10.32 25.03 10.66
C VAL A 623 -10.35 25.37 12.15
N ALA A 624 -11.53 25.38 12.77
CA ALA A 624 -11.69 25.63 14.19
C ALA A 624 -10.99 24.56 15.04
N ALA A 625 -11.06 23.27 14.67
CA ALA A 625 -10.34 22.20 15.36
C ALA A 625 -8.82 22.37 15.26
N LEU A 626 -8.31 22.76 14.09
CA LEU A 626 -6.88 23.04 13.88
C LEU A 626 -6.40 24.24 14.70
N ILE A 627 -7.18 25.34 14.70
CA ILE A 627 -6.90 26.52 15.52
C ILE A 627 -6.95 26.14 17.00
N ALA A 628 -8.01 25.48 17.48
CA ALA A 628 -8.13 25.08 18.87
C ALA A 628 -6.96 24.20 19.32
N ARG A 629 -6.47 23.32 18.43
CA ARG A 629 -5.28 22.51 18.70
C ARG A 629 -4.00 23.35 18.79
N SER A 630 -3.82 24.37 17.95
CA SER A 630 -2.62 25.22 18.00
C SER A 630 -2.50 26.02 19.31
N PHE A 631 -3.59 26.17 20.06
CA PHE A 631 -3.61 26.79 21.39
C PHE A 631 -3.41 25.78 22.55
N ARG A 632 -3.33 24.47 22.26
CA ARG A 632 -3.10 23.45 23.29
C ARG A 632 -1.63 23.09 23.34
N ASP A 633 -1.02 23.26 24.51
CA ASP A 633 0.29 22.70 24.79
C ASP A 633 0.16 21.21 25.14
N ASP A 634 0.73 20.34 24.31
CA ASP A 634 0.90 18.92 24.64
C ASP A 634 2.31 18.70 25.18
N HIS A 635 2.43 18.68 26.51
CA HIS A 635 3.68 18.39 27.18
C HIS A 635 4.06 16.90 27.16
N GLY A 636 3.30 16.04 26.47
CA GLY A 636 3.51 14.60 26.47
C GLY A 636 3.35 13.99 27.86
N TYR A 637 3.91 12.79 28.02
CA TYR A 637 4.03 12.12 29.32
C TYR A 637 5.40 11.49 29.47
N VAL A 638 5.80 11.24 30.72
CA VAL A 638 7.10 10.64 31.04
C VAL A 638 6.89 9.24 31.60
N ILE A 639 7.63 8.28 31.07
CA ILE A 639 7.78 6.94 31.64
C ILE A 639 9.01 6.97 32.57
N PRO A 640 8.84 6.80 33.90
CA PRO A 640 9.96 6.85 34.83
C PRO A 640 10.99 5.74 34.58
N ALA A 641 12.26 6.02 34.82
CA ALA A 641 13.37 5.07 34.68
C ALA A 641 13.14 3.74 35.43
N SER A 642 12.47 3.79 36.59
CA SER A 642 12.11 2.59 37.36
C SER A 642 11.14 1.68 36.59
N ARG A 643 10.18 2.27 35.88
CA ARG A 643 9.23 1.54 35.05
C ARG A 643 9.88 1.00 33.77
N VAL A 644 10.79 1.76 33.16
CA VAL A 644 11.60 1.28 32.03
C VAL A 644 12.42 0.07 32.45
N ARG A 645 13.11 0.14 33.60
CA ARG A 645 13.87 -0.98 34.17
C ARG A 645 12.99 -2.21 34.40
N GLU A 646 11.77 -2.04 34.94
CA GLU A 646 10.84 -3.16 35.15
C GLU A 646 10.44 -3.84 33.83
N ILE A 647 10.16 -3.06 32.78
CA ILE A 647 9.80 -3.58 31.45
C ILE A 647 10.97 -4.35 30.83
N GLU A 648 12.18 -3.79 30.87
CA GLU A 648 13.36 -4.45 30.30
C GLU A 648 13.83 -5.67 31.12
N ALA A 649 13.64 -5.67 32.45
CA ALA A 649 13.95 -6.82 33.28
C ALA A 649 13.06 -8.03 32.96
N ARG A 650 11.76 -7.81 32.68
CA ARG A 650 10.83 -8.86 32.24
C ARG A 650 11.23 -9.48 30.90
N ARG A 651 11.88 -8.70 30.04
CA ARG A 651 12.45 -9.19 28.77
C ARG A 651 13.67 -10.09 29.02
N GLY A 652 14.60 -9.67 29.89
CA GLY A 652 15.83 -10.42 30.17
C GLY A 652 15.62 -11.79 30.84
N SER A 653 14.45 -12.04 31.44
CA SER A 653 14.07 -13.34 32.02
C SER A 653 13.53 -14.37 31.02
N ALA A 654 13.38 -14.01 29.74
CA ALA A 654 13.00 -14.98 28.70
C ALA A 654 14.19 -15.90 28.36
N PRO A 655 13.99 -17.22 28.13
CA PRO A 655 15.10 -18.15 27.88
C PRO A 655 15.94 -17.71 26.69
N ALA A 656 17.26 -17.63 26.87
CA ALA A 656 18.20 -17.44 25.77
C ALA A 656 18.08 -18.62 24.78
N PRO A 657 18.23 -18.38 23.46
CA PRO A 657 18.25 -19.48 22.50
C PRO A 657 19.37 -20.46 22.87
N ALA A 658 19.04 -21.75 22.89
CA ALA A 658 20.02 -22.81 23.08
C ALA A 658 21.14 -22.64 22.05
N ALA A 659 22.37 -22.50 22.51
CA ALA A 659 23.53 -22.49 21.63
C ALA A 659 23.48 -23.78 20.81
N LEU A 660 23.50 -23.65 19.47
CA LEU A 660 23.75 -24.78 18.59
C LEU A 660 25.16 -25.28 18.93
N GLU A 661 25.24 -26.38 19.68
CA GLU A 661 26.46 -27.16 19.83
C GLU A 661 26.93 -27.54 18.42
N LEU A 662 27.99 -26.88 17.98
CA LEU A 662 28.73 -27.33 16.82
C LEU A 662 29.37 -28.67 17.21
N PRO A 663 29.26 -29.73 16.38
CA PRO A 663 29.92 -30.98 16.69
C PRO A 663 31.42 -30.74 16.80
N GLU A 664 32.00 -31.14 17.94
CA GLU A 664 33.43 -31.14 18.17
C GLU A 664 34.13 -31.80 16.98
N SER A 665 35.18 -31.12 16.53
CA SER A 665 36.14 -31.62 15.56
C SER A 665 36.59 -33.02 15.94
N ALA A 666 36.28 -34.00 15.09
CA ALA A 666 36.95 -35.29 15.12
C ALA A 666 38.41 -35.07 14.67
N GLU A 667 39.33 -35.09 15.63
CA GLU A 667 40.71 -35.46 15.40
C GLU A 667 40.73 -36.94 14.96
N THR A 668 41.01 -37.19 13.68
CA THR A 668 41.96 -38.18 13.14
C THR A 668 42.00 -38.13 11.63
#